data_AF-A0A2V4DJ60-F1
#
_entry.id   AF-A0A2V4DJ60-F1
#
_cell.length_a   1.000
_cell.length_b   1.000
_cell.length_c   1.000
_cell.angle_alpha   90.00
_cell.angle_beta   90.00
_cell.angle_gamma   90.00
#
_symmetry.space_group_name_H-M   'P 1'
#
loop_
_entity.id
_entity.type
_entity.pdbx_description
1 polymer ?
#
loop_
_entity_poly.entity_id
_entity_poly.type
_entity_poly.pdbx_seq_one_letter_code
_entity_poly.pdbx_strand_id
1 'polypeptide(L)'
;MADLPMAKRKRVVGGLDPWKLLAPPWQGLLLVAIQETPLLDEEDGHPTRSGQSMLMMNRKIGRRGGKASRGSPLSQRLDDAGALVDSSSGTPAYRLASLLVHKTLKSESWDDGLDSLIDELRSVCMQGVHPVWGEMAEKTPILAQFAAFPVVEIEESEGEVDAEWARLARIDPIDITALGELLAIPFPASLEAKCEVEIRRLATSLSRRSHTKEWLAGNIDSSLLEMSGPARILSSILMVACGDERAGESLTLSAEEIPVTADLVADQLLLMEIRSDAEVDWETALAHSSDDGLGQAIKSEIWSRLPLKVGRNLSLSALQQGLQLLGDAGIDDSEVRWSLVVAHFDNGDVEKAREIISALKIKRSEHFEIVGEVTGGDSMGNAWMAEQIDGFSISQLVSVVEDETSDISLRITAAQKLQRKSPTEWMNTLEVLVPLLASNAEVEKLAEAMSAVGDVALDYPWEVILVHHLHLATAEAELSRWLKRQYSLAVVVYEDTQPPTTLSDLSVALLRLLEGSHVDLNTIAKSLSREGFLAFKACRYSLTDPEMMIRESELEKMAEGVAEAKLGLMERKLFASVVENVTLNRAAFDMQRGEDEGDADRIEQLIAGREIRHQLLLAIKEMVLEHHISVPSLIPWLQTNEPTSVHHLLVRAAVCARNGERLEAARIYSKAGNARDELQFDDCISLLRTSLIHFAHAENWVEANKVLQQTLELSPSLTPRFKLYLKVQYFASQNQHDKATQLLLEASKDEVQREVFTDDGELELKTFLEPSVEKLDRLMRYPISRKLPEEPFQGRIRAAMRSCERRGRRQSKVSEIERSYNESIRAEDLNSLYILASEQSDIDPLRGLALLDRAIHSGKILEHKAKKLKNSMISLYQRYSEDLAVSDRRLLRNLSLQNLVVVDTNILIDALQRRIAQSLEMSSDIRLDLVGHRHFHHMLLYFAKQNRLMLHVTATAEAELRAFVDKEGRLLSLFDEMFINPQSWAEATSAEKIDAIINGILKDFNTWRAPRAAPVHKTVELTELEEFLLGHREIYEQLTDYKLPRSHGNRSVLGKHEEAIFPEAGDIDIMLTCANMAGMSLPKIGSIIVASQDSDFTHVTRAFEDEFGFTVAKNTKQLRQLLLT
;
A
#
# COMPACT_ATOMS: atom_id res chain seq x y z
N MET A 1 -4.21 12.07 85.90
CA MET A 1 -5.66 11.91 85.58
C MET A 1 -6.59 12.63 86.57
N ALA A 2 -6.23 12.74 87.86
CA ALA A 2 -7.06 13.36 88.90
C ALA A 2 -7.38 14.85 88.69
N ASP A 3 -6.46 15.64 88.11
CA ASP A 3 -6.64 17.08 87.88
C ASP A 3 -7.54 17.45 86.69
N LEU A 4 -8.04 16.46 85.94
CA LEU A 4 -8.90 16.69 84.79
C LEU A 4 -10.37 16.90 85.24
N PRO A 5 -11.13 17.81 84.58
CA PRO A 5 -12.57 17.91 84.78
C PRO A 5 -13.27 16.56 84.57
N MET A 6 -14.28 16.26 85.40
CA MET A 6 -15.02 14.98 85.40
C MET A 6 -15.44 14.47 84.00
N ALA A 7 -15.95 15.36 83.15
CA ALA A 7 -16.34 15.02 81.78
C ALA A 7 -15.16 14.60 80.89
N LYS A 8 -13.95 15.16 81.11
CA LYS A 8 -12.72 14.74 80.43
C LYS A 8 -12.22 13.40 80.97
N ARG A 9 -12.26 13.15 82.28
CA ARG A 9 -11.88 11.83 82.87
C ARG A 9 -12.71 10.69 82.28
N LYS A 10 -14.04 10.83 82.23
CA LYS A 10 -14.94 9.85 81.62
C LYS A 10 -14.62 9.58 80.15
N ARG A 11 -14.26 10.62 79.39
CA ARG A 11 -13.88 10.49 77.97
C ARG A 11 -12.54 9.78 77.80
N VAL A 12 -11.56 10.07 78.65
CA VAL A 12 -10.23 9.44 78.58
C VAL A 12 -10.33 7.97 78.99
N VAL A 13 -10.99 7.64 80.10
CA VAL A 13 -11.18 6.24 80.53
C VAL A 13 -12.00 5.46 79.52
N GLY A 14 -13.09 6.04 79.00
CA GLY A 14 -13.89 5.42 77.95
C GLY A 14 -13.15 5.21 76.62
N GLY A 15 -11.98 5.82 76.44
CA GLY A 15 -11.10 5.65 75.30
C GLY A 15 -9.96 4.64 75.50
N LEU A 16 -9.78 4.09 76.71
CA LEU A 16 -8.76 3.08 76.99
C LEU A 16 -9.19 1.71 76.44
N ASP A 17 -8.25 0.91 75.95
CA ASP A 17 -8.57 -0.42 75.42
C ASP A 17 -9.03 -1.43 76.49
N PRO A 18 -8.44 -1.47 77.70
CA PRO A 18 -8.98 -2.27 78.81
C PRO A 18 -10.44 -1.96 79.15
N TRP A 19 -10.87 -0.71 78.96
CA TRP A 19 -12.27 -0.33 79.18
C TRP A 19 -13.23 -1.06 78.22
N LYS A 20 -12.81 -1.29 76.97
CA LYS A 20 -13.63 -2.01 75.97
C LYS A 20 -13.72 -3.51 76.28
N LEU A 21 -12.74 -4.07 76.99
CA LEU A 21 -12.72 -5.48 77.42
C LEU A 21 -13.52 -5.72 78.71
N LEU A 22 -13.66 -4.70 79.57
CA LEU A 22 -14.46 -4.79 80.79
C LEU A 22 -15.95 -5.03 80.49
N ALA A 23 -16.57 -5.94 81.24
CA ALA A 23 -18.01 -6.15 81.16
C ALA A 23 -18.80 -4.88 81.58
N PRO A 24 -20.01 -4.65 81.03
CA PRO A 24 -20.83 -3.47 81.32
C PRO A 24 -21.04 -3.14 82.82
N PRO A 25 -21.18 -4.13 83.72
CA PRO A 25 -21.36 -3.87 85.16
C PRO A 25 -20.13 -3.30 85.86
N TRP A 26 -18.94 -3.79 85.51
CA TRP A 26 -17.66 -3.25 85.99
C TRP A 26 -17.38 -1.85 85.45
N GLN A 27 -17.75 -1.60 84.19
CA GLN A 27 -17.74 -0.24 83.64
C GLN A 27 -18.67 0.71 84.43
N GLY A 28 -19.81 0.19 84.90
CA GLY A 28 -20.75 0.91 85.76
C GLY A 28 -20.12 1.36 87.08
N LEU A 29 -19.49 0.43 87.81
CA LEU A 29 -18.81 0.71 89.07
C LEU A 29 -17.61 1.66 88.91
N LEU A 30 -16.81 1.48 87.86
CA LEU A 30 -15.69 2.39 87.60
C LEU A 30 -16.18 3.82 87.29
N LEU A 31 -17.33 3.98 86.62
CA LEU A 31 -17.95 5.30 86.43
C LEU A 31 -18.44 5.94 87.72
N VAL A 32 -18.86 5.14 88.72
CA VAL A 32 -19.18 5.62 90.07
C VAL A 32 -17.91 6.10 90.77
N ALA A 33 -16.82 5.34 90.66
CA ALA A 33 -15.54 5.73 91.24
C ALA A 33 -14.99 7.02 90.64
N ILE A 34 -15.07 7.19 89.32
CA ILE A 34 -14.67 8.43 88.63
C ILE A 34 -15.55 9.64 89.04
N GLN A 35 -16.77 9.39 89.52
CA GLN A 35 -17.71 10.42 89.95
C GLN A 35 -17.51 10.92 91.38
N GLU A 36 -16.68 10.24 92.18
CA GLU A 36 -16.39 10.61 93.59
C GLU A 36 -17.69 10.88 94.39
N THR A 37 -18.73 10.09 94.13
CA THR A 37 -20.09 10.37 94.60
C THR A 37 -20.12 10.45 96.15
N PRO A 38 -20.68 11.52 96.74
CA PRO A 38 -20.71 11.71 98.19
C PRO A 38 -21.77 10.85 98.89
N LEU A 39 -21.63 10.68 100.21
CA LEU A 39 -22.66 10.10 101.11
C LEU A 39 -23.75 11.15 101.41
N LEU A 40 -24.99 10.72 101.66
CA LEU A 40 -26.10 11.59 102.09
C LEU A 40 -26.10 11.68 103.62
N ASP A 41 -26.14 12.89 104.19
CA ASP A 41 -26.29 13.11 105.64
C ASP A 41 -27.77 12.93 106.06
N GLU A 42 -28.03 12.19 107.14
CA GLU A 42 -29.39 11.84 107.62
C GLU A 42 -30.05 12.89 108.54
N GLU A 43 -29.42 14.03 108.83
CA GLU A 43 -29.98 15.06 109.73
C GLU A 43 -30.16 16.41 109.01
N ASP A 44 -31.29 16.62 108.33
CA ASP A 44 -32.06 17.89 108.34
C ASP A 44 -33.32 17.83 107.45
N GLY A 45 -34.49 17.99 108.09
CA GLY A 45 -35.82 17.91 107.50
C GLY A 45 -36.27 19.13 106.69
N HIS A 46 -35.58 19.44 105.59
CA HIS A 46 -36.06 20.38 104.56
C HIS A 46 -35.84 19.82 103.14
N PRO A 47 -36.86 19.85 102.24
CA PRO A 47 -36.73 19.33 100.89
C PRO A 47 -35.96 20.34 100.04
N THR A 48 -34.63 20.32 100.14
CA THR A 48 -33.76 21.05 99.20
C THR A 48 -33.42 20.14 98.03
N ARG A 49 -34.01 20.47 96.88
CA ARG A 49 -33.68 19.90 95.56
C ARG A 49 -32.19 20.12 95.25
N SER A 50 -31.34 19.18 95.63
CA SER A 50 -29.95 19.08 95.12
C SER A 50 -29.56 17.66 94.68
N GLY A 51 -30.29 16.62 95.10
CA GLY A 51 -30.07 15.22 94.66
C GLY A 51 -30.48 14.88 93.23
N GLN A 52 -31.33 15.68 92.59
CA GLN A 52 -31.75 15.47 91.18
C GLN A 52 -30.80 16.11 90.14
N SER A 53 -29.80 16.88 90.58
CA SER A 53 -28.92 17.64 89.67
C SER A 53 -27.70 16.85 89.15
N MET A 54 -27.34 15.72 89.77
CA MET A 54 -26.19 14.89 89.31
C MET A 54 -26.54 13.89 88.21
N LEU A 55 -27.82 13.64 87.94
CA LEU A 55 -28.29 12.70 86.90
C LEU A 55 -28.73 13.41 85.59
N MET A 56 -28.65 14.75 85.52
CA MET A 56 -29.24 15.58 84.46
C MET A 56 -28.29 16.67 83.92
N MET A 57 -27.02 16.34 83.61
CA MET A 57 -26.16 17.22 82.81
C MET A 57 -25.45 16.48 81.67
N ASN A 58 -26.18 16.36 80.55
CA ASN A 58 -25.68 16.62 79.19
C ASN A 58 -26.85 16.43 78.20
N ARG A 59 -27.72 17.44 78.10
CA ARG A 59 -28.68 17.58 76.99
C ARG A 59 -28.23 18.71 76.07
N LYS A 60 -28.23 18.40 74.76
CA LYS A 60 -28.14 19.22 73.53
C LYS A 60 -26.76 19.23 72.84
N ILE A 61 -26.61 18.99 71.52
CA ILE A 61 -27.52 18.79 70.36
C ILE A 61 -26.74 18.07 69.25
N GLY A 62 -27.39 17.18 68.46
CA GLY A 62 -26.85 16.70 67.18
C GLY A 62 -27.55 15.52 66.47
N ARG A 63 -28.81 15.71 66.04
CA ARG A 63 -29.60 15.00 64.97
C ARG A 63 -29.73 13.44 64.90
N ARG A 64 -31.02 13.06 64.72
CA ARG A 64 -31.67 11.83 64.19
C ARG A 64 -32.01 10.67 65.16
N GLY A 65 -33.32 10.41 65.26
CA GLY A 65 -33.91 9.09 65.57
C GLY A 65 -34.40 8.90 66.99
N GLY A 66 -35.71 8.97 67.23
CA GLY A 66 -36.31 8.80 68.55
C GLY A 66 -36.58 7.34 68.94
N LYS A 67 -36.40 7.03 70.23
CA LYS A 67 -37.38 6.35 71.12
C LYS A 67 -36.69 6.01 72.45
N ALA A 68 -37.52 6.02 73.51
CA ALA A 68 -37.24 5.70 74.91
C ALA A 68 -36.45 6.73 75.72
N SER A 69 -37.15 7.27 76.72
CA SER A 69 -36.57 7.91 77.90
C SER A 69 -35.64 6.91 78.59
N ARG A 70 -34.35 6.90 78.23
CA ARG A 70 -33.34 6.13 78.95
C ARG A 70 -33.01 6.88 80.24
N GLY A 71 -33.13 6.17 81.36
CA GLY A 71 -32.55 6.60 82.62
C GLY A 71 -31.05 6.85 82.49
N SER A 72 -30.42 7.37 83.56
CA SER A 72 -28.99 7.66 83.58
C SER A 72 -28.15 6.50 83.01
N PRO A 73 -27.12 6.74 82.17
CA PRO A 73 -26.23 5.71 81.65
C PRO A 73 -25.61 4.80 82.71
N LEU A 74 -25.55 5.27 83.95
CA LEU A 74 -25.05 4.53 85.10
C LEU A 74 -26.00 3.41 85.56
N SER A 75 -27.31 3.68 85.57
CA SER A 75 -28.32 2.73 86.06
C SER A 75 -28.66 1.61 85.08
N GLN A 76 -28.27 1.74 83.81
CA GLN A 76 -28.40 0.68 82.80
C GLN A 76 -27.16 -0.23 82.72
N ARG A 77 -26.05 0.17 83.36
CA ARG A 77 -24.77 -0.55 83.28
C ARG A 77 -24.54 -1.45 84.48
N LEU A 78 -24.93 -1.00 85.67
CA LEU A 78 -24.88 -1.79 86.90
C LEU A 78 -25.94 -2.91 86.88
N ASP A 79 -25.61 -4.07 87.44
CA ASP A 79 -26.58 -5.16 87.63
C ASP A 79 -27.70 -4.73 88.58
N ASP A 80 -28.92 -5.24 88.40
CA ASP A 80 -30.04 -4.92 89.28
C ASP A 80 -29.84 -5.51 90.68
N ALA A 81 -30.32 -4.81 91.71
CA ALA A 81 -30.15 -5.21 93.11
C ALA A 81 -30.66 -6.64 93.40
N GLY A 82 -31.70 -7.10 92.70
CA GLY A 82 -32.23 -8.47 92.81
C GLY A 82 -31.31 -9.54 92.20
N ALA A 83 -30.59 -9.24 91.12
CA ALA A 83 -29.64 -10.16 90.51
C ALA A 83 -28.39 -10.36 91.39
N LEU A 84 -28.08 -9.37 92.23
CA LEU A 84 -26.97 -9.39 93.17
C LEU A 84 -27.24 -10.21 94.44
N VAL A 85 -28.45 -10.75 94.61
CA VAL A 85 -28.80 -11.66 95.72
C VAL A 85 -28.27 -13.08 95.48
N ASP A 86 -28.18 -13.50 94.21
CA ASP A 86 -27.63 -14.80 93.85
C ASP A 86 -26.12 -14.85 94.05
N SER A 87 -25.62 -15.90 94.71
CA SER A 87 -24.19 -16.11 94.99
C SER A 87 -23.32 -16.37 93.75
N SER A 88 -23.93 -16.55 92.58
CA SER A 88 -23.27 -16.66 91.28
C SER A 88 -22.92 -15.30 90.64
N SER A 89 -23.44 -14.18 91.16
CA SER A 89 -23.31 -12.85 90.57
C SER A 89 -22.01 -12.12 90.96
N GLY A 90 -20.86 -12.67 90.57
CA GLY A 90 -19.55 -12.05 90.79
C GLY A 90 -19.01 -12.18 92.21
N THR A 91 -17.85 -11.58 92.47
CA THR A 91 -17.16 -11.72 93.75
C THR A 91 -17.95 -11.08 94.90
N PRO A 92 -17.82 -11.57 96.15
CA PRO A 92 -18.49 -10.97 97.30
C PRO A 92 -18.22 -9.46 97.42
N ALA A 93 -17.00 -9.03 97.11
CA ALA A 93 -16.60 -7.62 97.07
C ALA A 93 -17.31 -6.83 95.97
N TYR A 94 -17.46 -7.40 94.77
CA TYR A 94 -18.21 -6.78 93.68
C TYR A 94 -19.70 -6.61 94.01
N ARG A 95 -20.32 -7.65 94.60
CA ARG A 95 -21.71 -7.63 95.02
C ARG A 95 -21.95 -6.59 96.11
N LEU A 96 -21.08 -6.55 97.12
CA LEU A 96 -21.12 -5.56 98.18
C LEU A 96 -20.99 -4.13 97.62
N ALA A 97 -20.02 -3.87 96.74
CA ALA A 97 -19.83 -2.55 96.14
C ALA A 97 -21.05 -2.11 95.33
N SER A 98 -21.63 -3.02 94.55
CA SER A 98 -22.81 -2.73 93.73
C SER A 98 -24.06 -2.46 94.57
N LEU A 99 -24.28 -3.21 95.66
CA LEU A 99 -25.40 -3.00 96.59
C LEU A 99 -25.31 -1.66 97.34
N LEU A 100 -24.11 -1.26 97.79
CA LEU A 100 -23.91 0.07 98.42
C LEU A 100 -24.24 1.22 97.47
N VAL A 101 -23.87 1.07 96.20
CA VAL A 101 -24.17 2.05 95.15
C VAL A 101 -25.68 2.12 94.88
N HIS A 102 -26.39 0.99 94.86
CA HIS A 102 -27.86 1.02 94.73
C HIS A 102 -28.55 1.60 95.96
N LYS A 103 -28.12 1.27 97.18
CA LYS A 103 -28.68 1.82 98.43
C LYS A 103 -28.62 3.34 98.47
N THR A 104 -27.50 3.91 98.03
CA THR A 104 -27.25 5.36 98.05
C THR A 104 -27.90 6.11 96.89
N LEU A 105 -27.88 5.56 95.66
CA LEU A 105 -28.39 6.24 94.47
C LEU A 105 -29.88 5.99 94.19
N LYS A 106 -30.47 4.93 94.76
CA LYS A 106 -31.88 4.54 94.59
C LYS A 106 -32.60 4.35 95.94
N SER A 107 -32.37 5.27 96.88
CA SER A 107 -32.94 5.19 98.24
C SER A 107 -34.49 5.14 98.26
N GLU A 108 -35.16 5.83 97.33
CA GLU A 108 -36.64 5.83 97.23
C GLU A 108 -37.24 4.47 96.83
N SER A 109 -36.43 3.56 96.28
CA SER A 109 -36.84 2.21 95.84
C SER A 109 -36.02 1.09 96.51
N TRP A 110 -35.39 1.38 97.64
CA TRP A 110 -34.56 0.42 98.37
C TRP A 110 -35.44 -0.56 99.16
N ASP A 111 -35.01 -1.82 99.22
CA ASP A 111 -35.64 -2.86 100.03
C ASP A 111 -34.80 -3.07 101.30
N ASP A 112 -35.36 -2.70 102.45
CA ASP A 112 -34.71 -2.81 103.76
C ASP A 112 -34.30 -4.26 104.09
N GLY A 113 -34.92 -5.27 103.45
CA GLY A 113 -34.53 -6.68 103.61
C GLY A 113 -33.09 -6.98 103.14
N LEU A 114 -32.56 -6.20 102.17
CA LEU A 114 -31.21 -6.37 101.62
C LEU A 114 -30.11 -5.86 102.55
N ASP A 115 -30.44 -5.13 103.62
CA ASP A 115 -29.46 -4.65 104.60
C ASP A 115 -28.78 -5.81 105.34
N SER A 116 -29.51 -6.90 105.57
CA SER A 116 -28.95 -8.13 106.16
C SER A 116 -27.87 -8.78 105.28
N LEU A 117 -28.06 -8.77 103.96
CA LEU A 117 -27.09 -9.27 102.97
C LEU A 117 -25.86 -8.37 102.88
N ILE A 118 -26.02 -7.05 103.02
CA ILE A 118 -24.89 -6.11 103.08
C ILE A 118 -24.01 -6.43 104.29
N ASP A 119 -24.61 -6.70 105.46
CA ASP A 119 -23.85 -7.06 106.67
C ASP A 119 -23.18 -8.42 106.55
N GLU A 120 -23.83 -9.41 105.93
CA GLU A 120 -23.21 -10.70 105.61
C GLU A 120 -22.01 -10.53 104.69
N LEU A 121 -22.17 -9.81 103.57
CA LEU A 121 -21.08 -9.57 102.61
C LEU A 121 -19.94 -8.74 103.22
N ARG A 122 -20.22 -7.81 104.15
CA ARG A 122 -19.17 -7.12 104.93
C ARG A 122 -18.33 -8.12 105.72
N SER A 123 -18.96 -9.08 106.39
CA SER A 123 -18.24 -10.11 107.15
C SER A 123 -17.37 -11.00 106.25
N VAL A 124 -17.83 -11.30 105.04
CA VAL A 124 -17.06 -12.06 104.04
C VAL A 124 -15.89 -11.24 103.50
N CYS A 125 -16.10 -9.95 103.23
CA CYS A 125 -15.03 -9.06 102.74
C CYS A 125 -13.95 -8.79 103.80
N MET A 126 -14.23 -8.96 105.09
CA MET A 126 -13.19 -8.93 106.15
C MET A 126 -12.13 -10.03 105.99
N GLN A 127 -12.40 -11.08 105.22
CA GLN A 127 -11.44 -12.16 104.95
C GLN A 127 -10.36 -11.75 103.92
N GLY A 128 -10.56 -10.65 103.20
CA GLY A 128 -9.64 -10.17 102.17
C GLY A 128 -10.37 -9.72 100.91
N VAL A 129 -9.95 -8.59 100.33
CA VAL A 129 -10.44 -8.09 99.04
C VAL A 129 -9.29 -7.80 98.09
N HIS A 130 -9.57 -7.83 96.80
CA HIS A 130 -8.58 -7.49 95.76
C HIS A 130 -8.08 -6.03 95.94
N PRO A 131 -6.79 -5.71 95.68
CA PRO A 131 -6.21 -4.38 95.86
C PRO A 131 -7.00 -3.24 95.19
N VAL A 132 -7.57 -3.52 94.01
CA VAL A 132 -8.41 -2.58 93.25
C VAL A 132 -9.54 -1.99 94.09
N TRP A 133 -10.14 -2.76 95.02
CA TRP A 133 -11.21 -2.26 95.88
C TRP A 133 -10.71 -1.26 96.92
N GLY A 134 -9.48 -1.43 97.42
CA GLY A 134 -8.83 -0.47 98.31
C GLY A 134 -8.58 0.86 97.60
N GLU A 135 -8.04 0.82 96.37
CA GLU A 135 -7.85 2.03 95.56
C GLU A 135 -9.18 2.71 95.20
N MET A 136 -10.22 1.94 94.88
CA MET A 136 -11.55 2.50 94.63
C MET A 136 -12.16 3.12 95.90
N ALA A 137 -11.89 2.58 97.09
CA ALA A 137 -12.37 3.12 98.36
C ALA A 137 -11.77 4.50 98.69
N GLU A 138 -10.47 4.69 98.45
CA GLU A 138 -9.79 5.98 98.69
C GLU A 138 -10.37 7.11 97.84
N LYS A 139 -10.78 6.79 96.61
CA LYS A 139 -11.26 7.78 95.64
C LYS A 139 -12.77 7.97 95.68
N THR A 140 -13.52 7.03 96.25
CA THR A 140 -14.99 7.04 96.17
C THR A 140 -15.62 6.95 97.56
N PRO A 141 -16.23 8.03 98.08
CA PRO A 141 -16.82 8.05 99.42
C PRO A 141 -17.85 6.94 99.68
N ILE A 142 -18.70 6.60 98.70
CA ILE A 142 -19.71 5.52 98.82
C ILE A 142 -19.06 4.14 99.06
N LEU A 143 -17.84 3.93 98.55
CA LEU A 143 -17.10 2.68 98.69
C LEU A 143 -16.03 2.77 99.78
N ALA A 144 -15.98 3.85 100.57
CA ALA A 144 -14.95 4.07 101.58
C ALA A 144 -14.82 2.92 102.60
N GLN A 145 -15.91 2.18 102.86
CA GLN A 145 -15.87 0.99 103.73
C GLN A 145 -14.89 -0.09 103.25
N PHE A 146 -14.57 -0.14 101.95
CA PHE A 146 -13.58 -1.09 101.43
C PHE A 146 -12.14 -0.79 101.88
N ALA A 147 -11.84 0.43 102.33
CA ALA A 147 -10.54 0.77 102.91
C ALA A 147 -10.29 0.09 104.26
N ALA A 148 -11.34 -0.40 104.93
CA ALA A 148 -11.24 -1.13 106.19
C ALA A 148 -10.99 -2.64 106.00
N PHE A 149 -11.13 -3.17 104.77
CA PHE A 149 -10.91 -4.59 104.50
C PHE A 149 -9.43 -4.87 104.15
N PRO A 150 -8.85 -6.00 104.61
CA PRO A 150 -7.48 -6.37 104.26
C PRO A 150 -7.34 -6.69 102.76
N VAL A 151 -6.20 -6.34 102.16
CA VAL A 151 -5.95 -6.53 100.71
C VAL A 151 -5.19 -7.84 100.44
N VAL A 152 -5.64 -8.63 99.46
CA VAL A 152 -5.02 -9.90 99.03
C VAL A 152 -4.71 -9.85 97.52
N GLU A 153 -3.43 -9.93 97.15
CA GLU A 153 -2.99 -10.09 95.75
C GLU A 153 -3.21 -11.54 95.28
N ILE A 154 -3.68 -11.72 94.04
CA ILE A 154 -3.92 -13.03 93.41
C ILE A 154 -2.85 -13.26 92.34
N GLU A 155 -2.19 -14.42 92.32
CA GLU A 155 -1.32 -14.85 91.22
C GLU A 155 -2.19 -15.28 90.01
N GLU A 156 -2.16 -14.54 88.90
CA GLU A 156 -2.83 -14.92 87.66
C GLU A 156 -2.01 -15.99 86.91
N SER A 157 -2.63 -17.10 86.52
CA SER A 157 -1.98 -18.16 85.74
C SER A 157 -1.79 -17.74 84.27
N GLU A 158 -0.55 -17.67 83.80
CA GLU A 158 -0.21 -17.45 82.39
C GLU A 158 -0.62 -18.69 81.56
N GLY A 159 -1.51 -18.53 80.58
CA GLY A 159 -1.89 -19.61 79.66
C GLY A 159 -0.82 -19.87 78.59
N GLU A 160 -0.56 -21.14 78.27
CA GLU A 160 0.33 -21.58 77.18
C GLU A 160 -0.48 -22.00 75.94
N VAL A 161 0.11 -21.87 74.73
CA VAL A 161 -0.52 -22.33 73.47
C VAL A 161 -0.53 -23.86 73.45
N ASP A 162 -1.72 -24.44 73.34
CA ASP A 162 -1.90 -25.89 73.33
C ASP A 162 -1.92 -26.50 71.92
N ALA A 163 -1.82 -27.83 71.86
CA ALA A 163 -1.84 -28.59 70.61
C ALA A 163 -3.22 -28.53 69.90
N GLU A 164 -4.31 -28.25 70.62
CA GLU A 164 -5.64 -28.13 70.03
C GLU A 164 -5.75 -26.86 69.19
N TRP A 165 -5.25 -25.73 69.68
CA TRP A 165 -5.19 -24.48 68.93
C TRP A 165 -4.27 -24.59 67.71
N ALA A 166 -3.09 -25.20 67.86
CA ALA A 166 -2.15 -25.43 66.76
C ALA A 166 -2.78 -26.24 65.61
N ARG A 167 -3.62 -27.23 65.93
CA ARG A 167 -4.37 -27.99 64.93
C ARG A 167 -5.42 -27.15 64.21
N LEU A 168 -6.13 -26.28 64.92
CA LEU A 168 -7.13 -25.38 64.34
C LEU A 168 -6.48 -24.29 63.46
N ALA A 169 -5.23 -23.94 63.72
CA ALA A 169 -4.47 -22.96 62.95
C ALA A 169 -3.91 -23.49 61.61
N ARG A 170 -4.13 -24.77 61.27
CA ARG A 170 -3.71 -25.39 59.98
C ARG A 170 -4.64 -24.99 58.82
N ILE A 171 -4.68 -23.69 58.54
CA ILE A 171 -5.46 -23.03 57.49
C ILE A 171 -4.55 -22.37 56.45
N ASP A 172 -5.05 -22.09 55.25
CA ASP A 172 -4.38 -21.16 54.33
C ASP A 172 -4.59 -19.71 54.82
N PRO A 173 -3.53 -18.96 55.19
CA PRO A 173 -3.68 -17.60 55.68
C PRO A 173 -4.25 -16.62 54.65
N ILE A 174 -4.20 -16.96 53.35
CA ILE A 174 -4.81 -16.16 52.28
C ILE A 174 -6.34 -16.37 52.22
N ASP A 175 -6.87 -17.48 52.73
CA ASP A 175 -8.30 -17.68 52.85
C ASP A 175 -8.85 -16.85 54.02
N ILE A 176 -9.42 -15.71 53.65
CA ILE A 176 -9.96 -14.71 54.57
C ILE A 176 -11.12 -15.27 55.42
N THR A 177 -11.84 -16.29 54.93
CA THR A 177 -12.92 -16.92 55.69
C THR A 177 -12.36 -17.81 56.79
N ALA A 178 -11.42 -18.69 56.45
CA ALA A 178 -10.71 -19.54 57.40
C ALA A 178 -9.92 -18.70 58.43
N LEU A 179 -9.26 -17.61 57.99
CA LEU A 179 -8.57 -16.69 58.88
C LEU A 179 -9.54 -15.97 59.84
N GLY A 180 -10.72 -15.58 59.36
CA GLY A 180 -11.76 -14.98 60.19
C GLY A 180 -12.29 -15.94 61.27
N GLU A 181 -12.45 -17.21 60.93
CA GLU A 181 -12.85 -18.26 61.88
C GLU A 181 -11.78 -18.53 62.93
N LEU A 182 -10.50 -18.55 62.55
CA LEU A 182 -9.38 -18.69 63.49
C LEU A 182 -9.31 -17.52 64.49
N LEU A 183 -9.46 -16.28 64.02
CA LEU A 183 -9.41 -15.07 64.86
C LEU A 183 -10.62 -14.92 65.80
N ALA A 184 -11.72 -15.63 65.53
CA ALA A 184 -12.89 -15.64 66.40
C ALA A 184 -12.69 -16.52 67.64
N ILE A 185 -11.73 -17.45 67.59
CA ILE A 185 -11.37 -18.32 68.71
C ILE A 185 -10.47 -17.53 69.68
N PRO A 186 -10.77 -17.52 70.99
CA PRO A 186 -9.91 -16.87 71.98
C PRO A 186 -8.49 -17.44 71.94
N PHE A 187 -7.49 -16.55 71.92
CA PHE A 187 -6.10 -16.99 71.92
C PHE A 187 -5.71 -17.55 73.32
N PRO A 188 -5.01 -18.70 73.41
CA PRO A 188 -4.75 -19.35 74.70
C PRO A 188 -3.80 -18.59 75.65
N ALA A 189 -2.92 -17.73 75.13
CA ALA A 189 -1.95 -17.00 75.93
C ALA A 189 -2.37 -15.57 76.26
N SER A 190 -1.77 -14.99 77.31
CA SER A 190 -2.03 -13.60 77.71
C SER A 190 -1.61 -12.63 76.60
N LEU A 191 -2.54 -11.75 76.21
CA LEU A 191 -2.34 -10.74 75.18
C LEU A 191 -2.46 -9.34 75.79
N GLU A 192 -1.75 -8.37 75.21
CA GLU A 192 -1.99 -6.97 75.54
C GLU A 192 -3.44 -6.59 75.21
N ALA A 193 -4.09 -5.84 76.09
CA ALA A 193 -5.49 -5.42 75.92
C ALA A 193 -5.76 -4.71 74.58
N LYS A 194 -4.77 -3.99 74.04
CA LYS A 194 -4.85 -3.38 72.71
C LYS A 194 -4.95 -4.43 71.61
N CYS A 195 -4.08 -5.45 71.64
CA CYS A 195 -4.05 -6.52 70.65
C CYS A 195 -5.34 -7.36 70.70
N GLU A 196 -5.86 -7.68 71.88
CA GLU A 196 -7.09 -8.46 72.01
C GLU A 196 -8.33 -7.71 71.45
N VAL A 197 -8.42 -6.39 71.69
CA VAL A 197 -9.48 -5.54 71.11
C VAL A 197 -9.39 -5.51 69.58
N GLU A 198 -8.20 -5.37 69.03
CA GLU A 198 -8.01 -5.34 67.58
C GLU A 198 -8.25 -6.72 66.93
N ILE A 199 -7.88 -7.84 67.58
CA ILE A 199 -8.23 -9.20 67.11
C ILE A 199 -9.76 -9.37 67.05
N ARG A 200 -10.50 -8.99 68.11
CA ARG A 200 -11.97 -9.06 68.11
C ARG A 200 -12.59 -8.16 67.04
N ARG A 201 -12.01 -6.97 66.80
CA ARG A 201 -12.43 -6.07 65.73
C ARG A 201 -12.21 -6.70 64.35
N LEU A 202 -11.05 -7.33 64.12
CA LEU A 202 -10.75 -8.00 62.86
C LEU A 202 -11.66 -9.20 62.65
N ALA A 203 -11.80 -10.10 63.63
CA ALA A 203 -12.69 -11.26 63.56
C ALA A 203 -14.14 -10.86 63.21
N THR A 204 -14.67 -9.83 63.88
CA THR A 204 -16.03 -9.33 63.58
C THR A 204 -16.16 -8.59 62.24
N SER A 205 -15.06 -8.05 61.71
CA SER A 205 -15.04 -7.41 60.39
C SER A 205 -14.99 -8.46 59.28
N LEU A 206 -14.19 -9.51 59.47
CA LEU A 206 -14.04 -10.64 58.55
C LEU A 206 -15.31 -11.51 58.51
N SER A 207 -16.00 -11.69 59.64
CA SER A 207 -17.23 -12.51 59.69
C SER A 207 -18.44 -11.89 58.97
N ARG A 208 -18.40 -10.60 58.62
CA ARG A 208 -19.54 -9.87 58.05
C ARG A 208 -19.57 -9.87 56.52
N ARG A 209 -18.41 -9.91 55.86
CA ARG A 209 -18.24 -9.85 54.40
C ARG A 209 -16.92 -10.50 54.00
N SER A 210 -16.87 -11.08 52.80
CA SER A 210 -15.59 -11.42 52.16
C SER A 210 -14.86 -10.13 51.80
N HIS A 211 -13.60 -10.03 52.19
CA HIS A 211 -12.72 -8.89 51.92
C HIS A 211 -11.58 -9.33 50.98
N THR A 212 -10.75 -8.39 50.51
CA THR A 212 -9.55 -8.73 49.72
C THR A 212 -8.29 -8.66 50.58
N LYS A 213 -7.18 -9.22 50.06
CA LYS A 213 -5.87 -9.15 50.70
C LYS A 213 -5.42 -7.70 50.95
N GLU A 214 -5.68 -6.79 50.02
CA GLU A 214 -5.30 -5.37 50.20
C GLU A 214 -6.13 -4.69 51.31
N TRP A 215 -7.39 -5.09 51.47
CA TRP A 215 -8.22 -4.60 52.57
C TRP A 215 -7.67 -5.04 53.93
N LEU A 216 -7.20 -6.29 54.02
CA LEU A 216 -6.61 -6.82 55.25
C LEU A 216 -5.31 -6.07 55.58
N ALA A 217 -4.40 -5.96 54.62
CA ALA A 217 -3.13 -5.24 54.79
C ALA A 217 -3.32 -3.76 55.19
N GLY A 218 -4.39 -3.09 54.72
CA GLY A 218 -4.68 -1.70 55.07
C GLY A 218 -5.39 -1.49 56.42
N ASN A 219 -5.94 -2.54 57.04
CA ASN A 219 -6.77 -2.43 58.26
C ASN A 219 -6.21 -3.14 59.50
N ILE A 220 -5.10 -3.87 59.37
CA ILE A 220 -4.38 -4.45 60.51
C ILE A 220 -3.59 -3.35 61.23
N ASP A 221 -3.66 -3.32 62.56
CA ASP A 221 -2.80 -2.47 63.39
C ASP A 221 -1.40 -3.08 63.51
N SER A 222 -0.35 -2.26 63.41
CA SER A 222 1.05 -2.69 63.51
C SER A 222 1.34 -3.47 64.81
N SER A 223 0.62 -3.19 65.90
CA SER A 223 0.82 -3.93 67.16
C SER A 223 0.47 -5.43 67.06
N LEU A 224 -0.37 -5.84 66.09
CA LEU A 224 -0.65 -7.26 65.85
C LEU A 224 0.44 -7.96 65.04
N LEU A 225 1.29 -7.22 64.33
CA LEU A 225 2.43 -7.76 63.59
C LEU A 225 3.69 -7.83 64.48
N GLU A 226 3.74 -7.08 65.58
CA GLU A 226 4.94 -6.97 66.43
C GLU A 226 4.81 -7.76 67.76
N MET A 227 3.91 -8.75 67.84
CA MET A 227 3.71 -9.52 69.08
C MET A 227 4.91 -10.44 69.38
N SER A 228 5.27 -10.56 70.65
CA SER A 228 6.40 -11.34 71.14
C SER A 228 5.98 -12.54 71.99
N GLY A 229 6.83 -13.57 72.08
CA GLY A 229 6.56 -14.77 72.86
C GLY A 229 5.48 -15.64 72.19
N PRO A 230 4.63 -16.35 72.96
CA PRO A 230 3.70 -17.31 72.39
C PRO A 230 2.70 -16.73 71.37
N ALA A 231 2.44 -15.41 71.42
CA ALA A 231 1.59 -14.72 70.45
C ALA A 231 2.22 -14.51 69.06
N ARG A 232 3.55 -14.71 68.90
CA ARG A 232 4.25 -14.49 67.62
C ARG A 232 3.74 -15.38 66.50
N ILE A 233 3.27 -16.59 66.81
CA ILE A 233 2.69 -17.49 65.79
C ILE A 233 1.48 -16.83 65.10
N LEU A 234 0.65 -16.12 65.85
CA LEU A 234 -0.50 -15.41 65.31
C LEU A 234 -0.09 -14.19 64.47
N SER A 235 0.92 -13.44 64.92
CA SER A 235 1.54 -12.37 64.11
C SER A 235 2.08 -12.91 62.80
N SER A 236 2.73 -14.07 62.83
CA SER A 236 3.34 -14.70 61.66
C SER A 236 2.28 -15.13 60.65
N ILE A 237 1.18 -15.76 61.09
CA ILE A 237 0.04 -16.11 60.22
C ILE A 237 -0.58 -14.84 59.59
N LEU A 238 -0.74 -13.76 60.36
CA LEU A 238 -1.25 -12.48 59.84
C LEU A 238 -0.28 -11.83 58.84
N MET A 239 1.04 -11.92 59.07
CA MET A 239 2.05 -11.47 58.12
C MET A 239 1.97 -12.23 56.79
N VAL A 240 1.80 -13.57 56.83
CA VAL A 240 1.60 -14.39 55.63
C VAL A 240 0.33 -13.96 54.88
N ALA A 241 -0.78 -13.77 55.59
CA ALA A 241 -2.04 -13.31 55.01
C ALA A 241 -1.90 -11.95 54.29
N CYS A 242 -1.10 -11.04 54.85
CA CYS A 242 -0.83 -9.72 54.26
C CYS A 242 0.24 -9.72 53.18
N GLY A 243 1.06 -10.78 53.07
CA GLY A 243 2.22 -10.82 52.19
C GLY A 243 3.38 -9.94 52.65
N ASP A 244 3.60 -9.83 53.97
CA ASP A 244 4.76 -9.15 54.54
C ASP A 244 6.02 -10.01 54.34
N GLU A 245 7.12 -9.43 53.86
CA GLU A 245 8.38 -10.13 53.60
C GLU A 245 8.99 -10.73 54.88
N ARG A 246 8.67 -10.15 56.05
CA ARG A 246 9.15 -10.61 57.37
C ARG A 246 8.47 -11.91 57.85
N ALA A 247 7.44 -12.37 57.15
CA ALA A 247 6.65 -13.53 57.56
C ALA A 247 7.49 -14.80 57.74
N GLY A 248 8.44 -15.06 56.83
CA GLY A 248 9.28 -16.27 56.88
C GLY A 248 10.22 -16.30 58.09
N GLU A 249 10.89 -15.18 58.39
CA GLU A 249 11.74 -15.05 59.57
C GLU A 249 10.92 -15.15 60.87
N SER A 250 9.76 -14.49 60.92
CA SER A 250 8.87 -14.51 62.08
C SER A 250 8.30 -15.91 62.35
N LEU A 251 7.91 -16.65 61.30
CA LEU A 251 7.47 -18.04 61.39
C LEU A 251 8.56 -18.93 61.97
N THR A 252 9.80 -18.83 61.46
CA THR A 252 10.94 -19.61 61.94
C THR A 252 11.20 -19.38 63.42
N LEU A 253 11.22 -18.10 63.83
CA LEU A 253 11.39 -17.73 65.24
C LEU A 253 10.23 -18.21 66.13
N SER A 254 9.01 -18.30 65.61
CA SER A 254 7.86 -18.81 66.36
C SER A 254 7.92 -20.32 66.61
N ALA A 255 8.50 -21.09 65.69
CA ALA A 255 8.73 -22.52 65.87
C ALA A 255 9.78 -22.82 66.95
N GLU A 256 10.80 -21.97 67.07
CA GLU A 256 11.81 -22.07 68.13
C GLU A 256 11.25 -21.74 69.52
N GLU A 257 10.33 -20.76 69.59
CA GLU A 257 9.69 -20.34 70.84
C GLU A 257 8.61 -21.32 71.32
N ILE A 258 7.87 -21.96 70.41
CA ILE A 258 6.81 -22.93 70.73
C ILE A 258 7.01 -24.22 69.92
N PRO A 259 7.64 -25.25 70.50
CA PRO A 259 7.92 -26.51 69.79
C PRO A 259 6.67 -27.23 69.27
N VAL A 260 5.51 -27.05 69.94
CA VAL A 260 4.23 -27.66 69.56
C VAL A 260 3.71 -27.13 68.20
N THR A 261 4.15 -25.95 67.77
CA THR A 261 3.74 -25.36 66.48
C THR A 261 4.71 -25.62 65.33
N ALA A 262 5.78 -26.39 65.56
CA ALA A 262 6.84 -26.63 64.55
C ALA A 262 6.29 -27.22 63.24
N ASP A 263 5.42 -28.22 63.31
CA ASP A 263 4.83 -28.87 62.12
C ASP A 263 3.93 -27.91 61.33
N LEU A 264 3.14 -27.08 62.01
CA LEU A 264 2.32 -26.03 61.37
C LEU A 264 3.21 -25.01 60.64
N VAL A 265 4.29 -24.57 61.29
CA VAL A 265 5.23 -23.59 60.72
C VAL A 265 5.93 -24.15 59.49
N ALA A 266 6.40 -25.41 59.54
CA ALA A 266 7.06 -26.05 58.42
C ALA A 266 6.16 -26.11 57.17
N ASP A 267 4.88 -26.47 57.34
CA ASP A 267 3.93 -26.52 56.22
C ASP A 267 3.58 -25.12 55.67
N GLN A 268 3.51 -24.10 56.53
CA GLN A 268 3.30 -22.71 56.08
C GLN A 268 4.50 -22.18 55.30
N LEU A 269 5.73 -22.50 55.72
CA LEU A 269 6.94 -22.14 54.98
C LEU A 269 6.99 -22.85 53.63
N LEU A 270 6.65 -24.14 53.57
CA LEU A 270 6.56 -24.89 52.30
C LEU A 270 5.55 -24.25 51.34
N LEU A 271 4.36 -23.88 51.82
CA LEU A 271 3.35 -23.19 51.00
C LEU A 271 3.87 -21.84 50.48
N MET A 272 4.65 -21.10 51.28
CA MET A 272 5.28 -19.84 50.86
C MET A 272 6.36 -20.05 49.80
N GLU A 273 7.20 -21.08 49.93
CA GLU A 273 8.23 -21.44 48.96
C GLU A 273 7.63 -21.80 47.59
N ILE A 274 6.55 -22.60 47.58
CA ILE A 274 5.83 -22.96 46.35
C ILE A 274 5.24 -21.72 45.67
N ARG A 275 4.65 -20.79 46.45
CA ARG A 275 4.06 -19.55 45.92
C ARG A 275 5.09 -18.58 45.35
N SER A 276 6.33 -18.64 45.82
CA SER A 276 7.44 -17.76 45.44
C SER A 276 8.37 -18.32 44.33
N ASP A 277 8.01 -19.46 43.72
CA ASP A 277 8.79 -20.13 42.66
C ASP A 277 10.23 -20.54 43.09
N ALA A 278 10.41 -20.86 44.38
CA ALA A 278 11.67 -21.46 44.86
C ALA A 278 11.83 -22.92 44.35
N GLU A 279 13.06 -23.45 44.27
CA GLU A 279 13.29 -24.87 43.94
C GLU A 279 12.78 -25.77 45.08
N VAL A 280 11.59 -26.33 44.91
CA VAL A 280 10.95 -27.24 45.87
C VAL A 280 11.16 -28.70 45.44
N ASP A 281 11.41 -29.59 46.40
CA ASP A 281 11.38 -31.04 46.19
C ASP A 281 9.93 -31.54 46.10
N TRP A 282 9.38 -31.49 44.89
CA TRP A 282 7.98 -31.79 44.58
C TRP A 282 7.52 -33.18 45.00
N GLU A 283 8.41 -34.20 44.98
CA GLU A 283 8.06 -35.58 45.35
C GLU A 283 7.80 -35.71 46.86
N THR A 284 8.62 -35.05 47.67
CA THR A 284 8.45 -35.02 49.13
C THR A 284 7.23 -34.21 49.54
N ALA A 285 6.98 -33.07 48.87
CA ALA A 285 5.83 -32.21 49.13
C ALA A 285 4.47 -32.86 48.80
N LEU A 286 4.39 -33.63 47.70
CA LEU A 286 3.18 -34.38 47.36
C LEU A 286 2.86 -35.46 48.42
N ALA A 287 3.88 -36.14 48.93
CA ALA A 287 3.74 -37.23 49.90
C ALA A 287 3.44 -36.75 51.34
N HIS A 288 3.85 -35.53 51.71
CA HIS A 288 3.70 -34.98 53.07
C HIS A 288 2.33 -34.38 53.37
N SER A 289 1.47 -34.22 52.36
CA SER A 289 0.33 -33.32 52.43
C SER A 289 -0.91 -33.95 53.11
N SER A 290 -1.28 -33.41 54.28
CA SER A 290 -2.48 -33.76 55.06
C SER A 290 -3.80 -33.36 54.35
N ASP A 291 -4.94 -33.81 54.87
CA ASP A 291 -6.29 -33.53 54.31
C ASP A 291 -6.99 -32.35 55.01
N ASP A 292 -6.23 -31.50 55.67
CA ASP A 292 -6.67 -30.27 56.31
C ASP A 292 -6.54 -29.06 55.37
N GLY A 293 -7.04 -27.90 55.80
CA GLY A 293 -7.11 -26.70 54.96
C GLY A 293 -5.74 -26.25 54.41
N LEU A 294 -4.68 -26.35 55.22
CA LEU A 294 -3.32 -26.06 54.79
C LEU A 294 -2.76 -27.12 53.81
N GLY A 295 -2.95 -28.41 54.09
CA GLY A 295 -2.49 -29.49 53.20
C GLY A 295 -3.19 -29.49 51.84
N GLN A 296 -4.48 -29.14 51.78
CA GLN A 296 -5.22 -28.98 50.52
C GLN A 296 -4.72 -27.77 49.72
N ALA A 297 -4.38 -26.66 50.36
CA ALA A 297 -3.79 -25.49 49.70
C ALA A 297 -2.39 -25.80 49.12
N ILE A 298 -1.58 -26.58 49.83
CA ILE A 298 -0.29 -27.06 49.32
C ILE A 298 -0.49 -27.95 48.08
N LYS A 299 -1.42 -28.90 48.13
CA LYS A 299 -1.75 -29.78 46.99
C LYS A 299 -2.19 -28.97 45.77
N SER A 300 -3.13 -28.04 45.93
CA SER A 300 -3.67 -27.28 44.81
C SER A 300 -2.62 -26.37 44.16
N GLU A 301 -1.79 -25.71 44.96
CA GLU A 301 -0.73 -24.83 44.44
C GLU A 301 0.34 -25.63 43.68
N ILE A 302 0.73 -26.81 44.18
CA ILE A 302 1.67 -27.72 43.50
C ILE A 302 1.11 -28.17 42.15
N TRP A 303 -0.15 -28.64 42.11
CA TRP A 303 -0.75 -29.10 40.86
C TRP A 303 -0.91 -27.97 39.85
N SER A 304 -1.22 -26.75 40.29
CA SER A 304 -1.38 -25.60 39.39
C SER A 304 -0.08 -25.16 38.71
N ARG A 305 1.08 -25.37 39.36
CA ARG A 305 2.41 -24.93 38.89
C ARG A 305 3.34 -26.07 38.51
N LEU A 306 2.80 -27.26 38.28
CA LEU A 306 3.57 -28.48 38.00
C LEU A 306 4.60 -28.26 36.87
N PRO A 307 5.91 -28.37 37.14
CA PRO A 307 6.92 -28.29 36.08
C PRO A 307 6.82 -29.49 35.13
N LEU A 308 6.90 -29.23 33.81
CA LEU A 308 6.77 -30.24 32.76
C LEU A 308 7.75 -31.42 32.91
N LYS A 309 8.97 -31.17 33.40
CA LYS A 309 9.98 -32.22 33.68
C LYS A 309 9.52 -33.23 34.74
N VAL A 310 8.81 -32.76 35.76
CA VAL A 310 8.26 -33.60 36.83
C VAL A 310 6.98 -34.27 36.35
N GLY A 311 6.13 -33.54 35.61
CA GLY A 311 4.91 -34.05 35.00
C GLY A 311 5.11 -35.26 34.10
N ARG A 312 6.22 -35.31 33.34
CA ARG A 312 6.59 -36.47 32.50
C ARG A 312 6.84 -37.78 33.28
N ASN A 313 7.25 -37.69 34.54
CA ASN A 313 7.55 -38.87 35.37
C ASN A 313 6.34 -39.39 36.15
N LEU A 314 5.23 -38.65 36.15
CA LEU A 314 4.01 -39.01 36.89
C LEU A 314 3.11 -39.95 36.08
N SER A 315 2.40 -40.84 36.78
CA SER A 315 1.48 -41.76 36.12
C SER A 315 0.20 -41.06 35.64
N LEU A 316 -0.42 -41.61 34.58
CA LEU A 316 -1.69 -41.12 34.03
C LEU A 316 -2.80 -40.97 35.10
N SER A 317 -2.87 -41.92 36.04
CA SER A 317 -3.83 -41.88 37.14
C SER A 317 -3.54 -40.74 38.13
N ALA A 318 -2.27 -40.42 38.38
CA ALA A 318 -1.89 -39.32 39.27
C ALA A 318 -2.21 -37.96 38.65
N LEU A 319 -1.95 -37.78 37.35
CA LEU A 319 -2.30 -36.55 36.61
C LEU A 319 -3.82 -36.34 36.54
N GLN A 320 -4.61 -37.41 36.36
CA GLN A 320 -6.08 -37.33 36.40
C GLN A 320 -6.64 -36.96 37.78
N GLN A 321 -6.01 -37.46 38.86
CA GLN A 321 -6.36 -37.05 40.23
C GLN A 321 -6.02 -35.57 40.46
N GLY A 322 -4.85 -35.11 40.01
CA GLY A 322 -4.48 -33.70 40.04
C GLY A 322 -5.47 -32.81 39.29
N LEU A 323 -5.93 -33.26 38.11
CA LEU A 323 -6.95 -32.56 37.32
C LEU A 323 -8.30 -32.46 38.04
N GLN A 324 -8.75 -33.54 38.71
CA GLN A 324 -9.98 -33.52 39.51
C GLN A 324 -9.87 -32.55 40.69
N LEU A 325 -8.75 -32.56 41.41
CA LEU A 325 -8.50 -31.67 42.54
C LEU A 325 -8.50 -30.19 42.12
N LEU A 326 -7.89 -29.86 40.99
CA LEU A 326 -7.92 -28.49 40.45
C LEU A 326 -9.31 -28.09 39.94
N GLY A 327 -10.04 -29.02 39.33
CA GLY A 327 -11.41 -28.82 38.86
C GLY A 327 -12.39 -28.54 40.00
N ASP A 328 -12.31 -29.31 41.09
CA ASP A 328 -13.13 -29.13 42.28
C ASP A 328 -12.82 -27.81 43.00
N ALA A 329 -11.56 -27.33 42.90
CA ALA A 329 -11.12 -26.05 43.45
C ALA A 329 -11.32 -24.84 42.52
N GLY A 330 -11.66 -25.05 41.23
CA GLY A 330 -11.83 -23.99 40.25
C GLY A 330 -10.55 -23.26 39.84
N ILE A 331 -9.40 -23.93 39.91
CA ILE A 331 -8.05 -23.38 39.65
C ILE A 331 -7.59 -23.72 38.22
N ASP A 332 -6.71 -22.90 37.61
CA ASP A 332 -6.16 -23.14 36.26
C ASP A 332 -5.43 -24.50 36.20
N ASP A 333 -5.86 -25.35 35.27
CA ASP A 333 -5.38 -26.71 35.09
C ASP A 333 -4.54 -26.89 33.81
N SER A 334 -4.17 -25.78 33.16
CA SER A 334 -3.41 -25.75 31.91
C SER A 334 -2.14 -26.62 31.95
N GLU A 335 -1.30 -26.48 32.99
CA GLU A 335 0.01 -27.17 33.08
C GLU A 335 -0.15 -28.70 33.30
N VAL A 336 -1.16 -29.10 34.06
CA VAL A 336 -1.52 -30.52 34.23
C VAL A 336 -2.04 -31.10 32.93
N ARG A 337 -2.87 -30.35 32.18
CA ARG A 337 -3.34 -30.77 30.85
C ARG A 337 -2.20 -30.90 29.85
N TRP A 338 -1.22 -29.99 29.84
CA TRP A 338 -0.01 -30.12 29.02
C TRP A 338 0.82 -31.36 29.38
N SER A 339 0.97 -31.66 30.67
CA SER A 339 1.63 -32.89 31.13
C SER A 339 0.85 -34.15 30.73
N LEU A 340 -0.49 -34.08 30.77
CA LEU A 340 -1.37 -35.17 30.34
C LEU A 340 -1.29 -35.44 28.83
N VAL A 341 -1.13 -34.39 28.01
CA VAL A 341 -0.89 -34.50 26.56
C VAL A 341 0.37 -35.31 26.30
N VAL A 342 1.47 -35.00 26.98
CA VAL A 342 2.74 -35.76 26.83
C VAL A 342 2.58 -37.20 27.31
N ALA A 343 1.96 -37.41 28.48
CA ALA A 343 1.73 -38.75 29.01
C ALA A 343 0.83 -39.61 28.09
N HIS A 344 -0.21 -39.03 27.47
CA HIS A 344 -1.03 -39.75 26.48
C HIS A 344 -0.25 -40.06 25.20
N PHE A 345 0.63 -39.15 24.76
CA PHE A 345 1.50 -39.37 23.61
C PHE A 345 2.51 -40.51 23.84
N ASP A 346 3.23 -40.49 24.98
CA ASP A 346 4.21 -41.53 25.35
C ASP A 346 3.55 -42.92 25.51
N ASN A 347 2.28 -42.97 25.91
CA ASN A 347 1.49 -44.21 26.01
C ASN A 347 0.83 -44.64 24.68
N GLY A 348 1.00 -43.88 23.58
CA GLY A 348 0.47 -44.19 22.25
C GLY A 348 -0.99 -43.76 21.99
N ASP A 349 -1.64 -43.07 22.93
CA ASP A 349 -3.02 -42.57 22.83
C ASP A 349 -3.08 -41.19 22.12
N VAL A 350 -2.62 -41.14 20.86
CA VAL A 350 -2.45 -39.87 20.09
C VAL A 350 -3.76 -39.09 19.90
N GLU A 351 -4.91 -39.76 19.73
CA GLU A 351 -6.20 -39.07 19.51
C GLU A 351 -6.65 -38.27 20.74
N LYS A 352 -6.46 -38.80 21.95
CA LYS A 352 -6.82 -38.10 23.19
C LYS A 352 -5.88 -36.93 23.45
N ALA A 353 -4.59 -37.10 23.18
CA ALA A 353 -3.63 -36.00 23.26
C ALA A 353 -4.05 -34.83 22.34
N ARG A 354 -4.53 -35.13 21.12
CA ARG A 354 -5.02 -34.13 20.15
C ARG A 354 -6.29 -33.42 20.60
N GLU A 355 -7.26 -34.14 21.15
CA GLU A 355 -8.49 -33.54 21.68
C GLU A 355 -8.17 -32.50 22.76
N ILE A 356 -7.22 -32.82 23.65
CA ILE A 356 -6.82 -31.95 24.75
C ILE A 356 -6.05 -30.73 24.24
N ILE A 357 -5.14 -30.88 23.25
CA ILE A 357 -4.42 -29.76 22.63
C ILE A 357 -5.40 -28.73 22.05
N SER A 358 -6.49 -29.18 21.41
CA SER A 358 -7.46 -28.28 20.76
C SER A 358 -8.10 -27.26 21.71
N ALA A 359 -8.17 -27.58 23.01
CA ALA A 359 -8.74 -26.73 24.05
C ALA A 359 -7.68 -25.87 24.80
N LEU A 360 -6.39 -26.01 24.47
CA LEU A 360 -5.27 -25.35 25.15
C LEU A 360 -4.73 -24.15 24.36
N LYS A 361 -3.92 -23.31 25.03
CA LYS A 361 -3.18 -22.18 24.42
C LYS A 361 -1.70 -22.24 24.79
N ILE A 362 -0.84 -21.83 23.87
CA ILE A 362 0.61 -21.74 24.09
C ILE A 362 0.91 -20.53 24.98
N LYS A 363 1.46 -20.78 26.18
CA LYS A 363 1.93 -19.74 27.11
C LYS A 363 3.46 -19.73 27.25
N ARG A 364 4.11 -20.89 27.13
CA ARG A 364 5.56 -21.10 27.30
C ARG A 364 6.17 -21.72 26.03
N SER A 365 7.48 -21.56 25.84
CA SER A 365 8.22 -22.16 24.71
C SER A 365 8.14 -23.69 24.70
N GLU A 366 8.15 -24.30 25.87
CA GLU A 366 8.05 -25.76 26.06
C GLU A 366 6.73 -26.32 25.49
N HIS A 367 5.64 -25.53 25.50
CA HIS A 367 4.35 -25.94 24.93
C HIS A 367 4.40 -26.04 23.40
N PHE A 368 5.25 -25.21 22.76
CA PHE A 368 5.42 -25.22 21.31
C PHE A 368 6.16 -26.50 20.86
N GLU A 369 7.21 -26.90 21.58
CA GLU A 369 7.94 -28.14 21.31
C GLU A 369 7.03 -29.37 21.44
N ILE A 370 6.17 -29.41 22.47
CA ILE A 370 5.20 -30.49 22.68
C ILE A 370 4.21 -30.59 21.52
N VAL A 371 3.71 -29.46 21.01
CA VAL A 371 2.79 -29.47 19.86
C VAL A 371 3.49 -30.00 18.62
N GLY A 372 4.74 -29.62 18.37
CA GLY A 372 5.56 -30.16 17.28
C GLY A 372 5.72 -31.69 17.38
N GLU A 373 6.07 -32.20 18.57
CA GLU A 373 6.24 -33.64 18.82
C GLU A 373 4.93 -34.43 18.65
N VAL A 374 3.80 -33.93 19.17
CA VAL A 374 2.52 -34.65 19.20
C VAL A 374 1.81 -34.64 17.85
N THR A 375 1.92 -33.54 17.10
CA THR A 375 1.21 -33.37 15.83
C THR A 375 2.01 -33.82 14.63
N GLY A 376 3.34 -33.86 14.72
CA GLY A 376 4.22 -34.36 13.65
C GLY A 376 4.06 -33.63 12.30
N GLY A 377 3.54 -32.39 12.32
CA GLY A 377 3.27 -31.61 11.10
C GLY A 377 1.98 -31.96 10.36
N ASP A 378 1.08 -32.77 10.96
CA ASP A 378 -0.21 -33.11 10.34
C ASP A 378 -1.10 -31.87 10.09
N SER A 379 -2.03 -31.96 9.12
CA SER A 379 -2.88 -30.84 8.69
C SER A 379 -3.69 -30.18 9.82
N MET A 380 -4.09 -30.95 10.84
CA MET A 380 -4.80 -30.44 12.02
C MET A 380 -3.88 -29.62 12.94
N GLY A 381 -2.62 -30.06 13.11
CA GLY A 381 -1.61 -29.33 13.90
C GLY A 381 -1.26 -28.00 13.25
N ASN A 382 -1.08 -28.00 11.92
CA ASN A 382 -0.80 -26.79 11.15
C ASN A 382 -1.97 -25.79 11.21
N ALA A 383 -3.22 -26.27 11.11
CA ALA A 383 -4.40 -25.40 11.23
C ALA A 383 -4.51 -24.77 12.64
N TRP A 384 -4.27 -25.54 13.69
CA TRP A 384 -4.30 -25.03 15.06
C TRP A 384 -3.15 -24.05 15.33
N MET A 385 -1.93 -24.33 14.83
CA MET A 385 -0.80 -23.40 14.91
C MET A 385 -1.09 -22.09 14.17
N ALA A 386 -1.78 -22.15 13.02
CA ALA A 386 -2.19 -20.96 12.29
C ALA A 386 -3.15 -20.07 13.09
N GLU A 387 -4.06 -20.64 13.89
CA GLU A 387 -4.97 -19.88 14.76
C GLU A 387 -4.25 -19.18 15.92
N GLN A 388 -3.14 -19.75 16.40
CA GLN A 388 -2.39 -19.22 17.55
C GLN A 388 -1.16 -18.39 17.16
N ILE A 389 -0.87 -18.22 15.86
CA ILE A 389 0.37 -17.62 15.33
C ILE A 389 0.62 -16.19 15.82
N ASP A 390 -0.43 -15.45 16.16
CA ASP A 390 -0.33 -14.08 16.69
C ASP A 390 0.42 -14.03 18.04
N GLY A 391 0.27 -15.09 18.85
CA GLY A 391 0.88 -15.24 20.16
C GLY A 391 2.34 -15.69 20.14
N PHE A 392 2.89 -16.09 18.99
CA PHE A 392 4.23 -16.69 18.91
C PHE A 392 5.34 -15.65 19.18
N SER A 393 6.38 -16.10 19.87
CA SER A 393 7.64 -15.36 20.03
C SER A 393 8.42 -15.30 18.71
N ILE A 394 9.44 -14.44 18.64
CA ILE A 394 10.26 -14.29 17.43
C ILE A 394 11.00 -15.61 17.12
N SER A 395 11.57 -16.27 18.13
CA SER A 395 12.23 -17.57 18.00
C SER A 395 11.30 -18.68 17.50
N GLN A 396 10.04 -18.68 17.96
CA GLN A 396 9.02 -19.62 17.49
C GLN A 396 8.66 -19.37 16.01
N LEU A 397 8.53 -18.10 15.61
CA LEU A 397 8.25 -17.75 14.21
C LEU A 397 9.39 -18.19 13.28
N VAL A 398 10.66 -18.00 13.67
CA VAL A 398 11.82 -18.48 12.90
C VAL A 398 11.77 -20.01 12.75
N SER A 399 11.54 -20.73 13.85
CA SER A 399 11.44 -22.19 13.83
C SER A 399 10.34 -22.70 12.89
N VAL A 400 9.18 -22.02 12.82
CA VAL A 400 8.11 -22.38 11.87
C VAL A 400 8.53 -22.11 10.43
N VAL A 401 9.22 -21.01 10.15
CA VAL A 401 9.68 -20.69 8.79
C VAL A 401 10.73 -21.69 8.29
N GLU A 402 11.62 -22.15 9.17
CA GLU A 402 12.70 -23.09 8.84
C GLU A 402 12.22 -24.55 8.77
N ASP A 403 11.14 -24.92 9.46
CA ASP A 403 10.61 -26.27 9.47
C ASP A 403 10.04 -26.69 8.11
N GLU A 404 10.71 -27.64 7.45
CA GLU A 404 10.28 -28.21 6.17
C GLU A 404 9.03 -29.08 6.25
N THR A 405 8.68 -29.58 7.45
CA THR A 405 7.52 -30.45 7.67
C THR A 405 6.21 -29.69 7.84
N SER A 406 6.30 -28.40 8.17
CA SER A 406 5.15 -27.49 8.32
C SER A 406 4.50 -27.14 6.98
N ASP A 407 3.18 -26.93 6.98
CA ASP A 407 2.46 -26.52 5.79
C ASP A 407 2.97 -25.16 5.25
N ILE A 408 3.03 -25.05 3.93
CA ILE A 408 3.56 -23.88 3.23
C ILE A 408 2.79 -22.61 3.60
N SER A 409 1.47 -22.71 3.76
CA SER A 409 0.63 -21.57 4.13
C SER A 409 0.96 -21.02 5.53
N LEU A 410 1.29 -21.92 6.47
CA LEU A 410 1.72 -21.58 7.82
C LEU A 410 3.10 -20.90 7.79
N ARG A 411 4.06 -21.44 7.03
CA ARG A 411 5.41 -20.88 6.86
C ARG A 411 5.37 -19.46 6.28
N ILE A 412 4.54 -19.22 5.26
CA ILE A 412 4.37 -17.87 4.68
C ILE A 412 3.76 -16.91 5.70
N THR A 413 2.73 -17.35 6.44
CA THR A 413 2.06 -16.51 7.45
C THR A 413 3.00 -16.17 8.61
N ALA A 414 3.84 -17.13 9.03
CA ALA A 414 4.89 -16.94 10.02
C ALA A 414 5.92 -15.91 9.54
N ALA A 415 6.40 -16.02 8.30
CA ALA A 415 7.36 -15.09 7.71
C ALA A 415 6.80 -13.65 7.64
N GLN A 416 5.53 -13.47 7.27
CA GLN A 416 4.89 -12.14 7.26
C GLN A 416 4.80 -11.52 8.66
N LYS A 417 4.52 -12.32 9.68
CA LYS A 417 4.49 -11.84 11.07
C LYS A 417 5.90 -11.52 11.56
N LEU A 418 6.89 -12.32 11.19
CA LEU A 418 8.29 -12.11 11.50
C LEU A 418 8.78 -10.77 10.91
N GLN A 419 8.46 -10.48 9.63
CA GLN A 419 8.79 -9.21 8.98
C GLN A 419 8.29 -7.99 9.77
N ARG A 420 7.07 -8.07 10.32
CA ARG A 420 6.46 -6.98 11.10
C ARG A 420 7.02 -6.86 12.53
N LYS A 421 7.37 -7.98 13.18
CA LYS A 421 7.88 -8.00 14.57
C LYS A 421 9.38 -7.71 14.65
N SER A 422 10.18 -8.27 13.74
CA SER A 422 11.65 -8.16 13.73
C SER A 422 12.21 -8.22 12.31
N PRO A 423 12.45 -7.06 11.66
CA PRO A 423 13.04 -7.01 10.32
C PRO A 423 14.45 -7.63 10.24
N THR A 424 15.22 -7.60 11.33
CA THR A 424 16.58 -8.13 11.38
C THR A 424 16.63 -9.65 11.34
N GLU A 425 15.80 -10.33 12.14
CA GLU A 425 15.73 -11.79 12.11
C GLU A 425 15.05 -12.29 10.84
N TRP A 426 14.08 -11.53 10.34
CA TRP A 426 13.45 -11.81 9.06
C TRP A 426 14.46 -11.80 7.89
N MET A 427 15.40 -10.85 7.85
CA MET A 427 16.45 -10.82 6.82
C MET A 427 17.32 -12.10 6.81
N ASN A 428 17.61 -12.67 7.97
CA ASN A 428 18.37 -13.93 8.06
C ASN A 428 17.58 -15.14 7.54
N THR A 429 16.24 -15.07 7.53
CA THR A 429 15.37 -16.12 6.99
C THR A 429 15.16 -16.06 5.47
N LEU A 430 15.72 -15.06 4.79
CA LEU A 430 15.51 -14.85 3.34
C LEU A 430 16.05 -15.99 2.47
N GLU A 431 17.15 -16.63 2.88
CA GLU A 431 17.71 -17.80 2.18
C GLU A 431 16.70 -18.95 2.06
N VAL A 432 15.80 -19.09 3.04
CA VAL A 432 14.74 -20.12 3.04
C VAL A 432 13.45 -19.56 2.43
N LEU A 433 13.13 -18.29 2.70
CA LEU A 433 11.88 -17.67 2.29
C LEU A 433 11.79 -17.41 0.78
N VAL A 434 12.88 -16.92 0.16
CA VAL A 434 12.90 -16.58 -1.28
C VAL A 434 12.64 -17.82 -2.14
N PRO A 435 13.34 -18.95 -1.95
CA PRO A 435 13.05 -20.20 -2.68
C PRO A 435 11.62 -20.70 -2.45
N LEU A 436 11.11 -20.60 -1.21
CA LEU A 436 9.75 -21.04 -0.84
C LEU A 436 8.67 -20.20 -1.51
N LEU A 437 8.83 -18.88 -1.59
CA LEU A 437 7.88 -18.01 -2.28
C LEU A 437 7.92 -18.22 -3.80
N ALA A 438 9.13 -18.40 -4.35
CA ALA A 438 9.31 -18.71 -5.76
C ALA A 438 8.67 -20.05 -6.15
N SER A 439 8.84 -21.11 -5.37
CA SER A 439 8.25 -22.43 -5.66
C SER A 439 6.72 -22.42 -5.65
N ASN A 440 6.11 -21.57 -4.81
CA ASN A 440 4.66 -21.45 -4.68
C ASN A 440 4.02 -20.39 -5.58
N ALA A 441 4.81 -19.71 -6.40
CA ALA A 441 4.35 -18.65 -7.31
C ALA A 441 3.66 -17.46 -6.60
N GLU A 442 4.14 -17.13 -5.40
CA GLU A 442 3.71 -16.00 -4.56
C GLU A 442 4.55 -14.75 -4.87
N VAL A 443 4.36 -14.20 -6.08
CA VAL A 443 5.22 -13.16 -6.68
C VAL A 443 5.12 -11.82 -5.95
N GLU A 444 3.95 -11.49 -5.43
CA GLU A 444 3.65 -10.23 -4.75
C GLU A 444 4.39 -10.18 -3.40
N LYS A 445 4.28 -11.26 -2.63
CA LYS A 445 5.02 -11.44 -1.37
C LYS A 445 6.52 -11.51 -1.60
N LEU A 446 6.95 -12.12 -2.71
CA LEU A 446 8.36 -12.15 -3.12
C LEU A 446 8.87 -10.73 -3.40
N ALA A 447 8.10 -9.89 -4.11
CA ALA A 447 8.45 -8.50 -4.36
C ALA A 447 8.55 -7.67 -3.07
N GLU A 448 7.60 -7.84 -2.14
CA GLU A 448 7.63 -7.21 -0.81
C GLU A 448 8.84 -7.68 0.02
N ALA A 449 9.20 -8.96 -0.08
CA ALA A 449 10.34 -9.51 0.64
C ALA A 449 11.67 -8.98 0.10
N MET A 450 11.81 -8.92 -1.22
CA MET A 450 13.03 -8.45 -1.85
C MET A 450 13.20 -6.92 -1.72
N SER A 451 12.10 -6.14 -1.73
CA SER A 451 12.19 -4.68 -1.64
C SER A 451 12.69 -4.16 -0.28
N ALA A 452 12.60 -4.98 0.77
CA ALA A 452 13.13 -4.66 2.09
C ALA A 452 14.67 -4.78 2.17
N VAL A 453 15.32 -5.36 1.15
CA VAL A 453 16.78 -5.58 1.10
C VAL A 453 17.41 -4.71 0.00
N GLY A 454 18.64 -4.27 0.24
CA GLY A 454 19.38 -3.35 -0.63
C GLY A 454 19.79 -3.95 -1.98
N ASP A 455 20.69 -4.93 -1.99
CA ASP A 455 21.33 -5.47 -3.20
C ASP A 455 20.88 -6.91 -3.52
N VAL A 456 19.60 -7.07 -3.88
CA VAL A 456 19.03 -8.39 -4.15
C VAL A 456 19.37 -8.91 -5.56
N ALA A 457 19.69 -8.02 -6.49
CA ALA A 457 20.00 -8.39 -7.88
C ALA A 457 21.24 -9.27 -8.03
N LEU A 458 22.20 -9.21 -7.09
CA LEU A 458 23.40 -10.05 -7.12
C LEU A 458 23.16 -11.42 -6.49
N ASP A 459 22.38 -11.47 -5.40
CA ASP A 459 22.13 -12.70 -4.65
C ASP A 459 21.01 -13.55 -5.28
N TYR A 460 19.98 -12.92 -5.84
CA TYR A 460 18.79 -13.57 -6.40
C TYR A 460 18.36 -12.99 -7.77
N PRO A 461 19.24 -13.00 -8.79
CA PRO A 461 18.96 -12.38 -10.09
C PRO A 461 17.75 -13.00 -10.83
N TRP A 462 17.57 -14.33 -10.73
CA TRP A 462 16.49 -15.04 -11.39
C TRP A 462 15.12 -14.68 -10.80
N GLU A 463 15.05 -14.54 -9.48
CA GLU A 463 13.86 -14.13 -8.75
C GLU A 463 13.51 -12.67 -9.03
N VAL A 464 14.51 -11.78 -9.20
CA VAL A 464 14.27 -10.38 -9.63
C VAL A 464 13.63 -10.34 -11.01
N ILE A 465 14.14 -11.13 -11.96
CA ILE A 465 13.58 -11.23 -13.32
C ILE A 465 12.17 -11.84 -13.29
N LEU A 466 11.95 -12.86 -12.46
CA LEU A 466 10.65 -13.46 -12.24
C LEU A 466 9.62 -12.43 -11.74
N VAL A 467 9.98 -11.67 -10.72
CA VAL A 467 9.15 -10.58 -10.19
C VAL A 467 8.91 -9.52 -11.25
N HIS A 468 9.94 -9.13 -12.02
CA HIS A 468 9.80 -8.13 -13.08
C HIS A 468 8.69 -8.46 -14.08
N HIS A 469 8.60 -9.73 -14.51
CA HIS A 469 7.61 -10.16 -15.51
C HIS A 469 6.24 -10.50 -14.95
N LEU A 470 6.17 -11.03 -13.73
CA LEU A 470 4.93 -11.56 -13.16
C LEU A 470 4.24 -10.65 -12.15
N HIS A 471 4.93 -9.63 -11.62
CA HIS A 471 4.36 -8.74 -10.61
C HIS A 471 3.13 -8.00 -11.14
N LEU A 472 2.09 -7.96 -10.31
CA LEU A 472 0.85 -7.24 -10.60
C LEU A 472 1.10 -5.73 -10.58
N ALA A 473 0.28 -5.00 -11.32
CA ALA A 473 0.35 -3.56 -11.37
C ALA A 473 -0.07 -2.96 -10.01
N THR A 474 0.83 -2.20 -9.39
CA THR A 474 0.63 -1.53 -8.10
C THR A 474 0.67 -0.01 -8.25
N ALA A 475 -0.03 0.71 -7.37
CA ALA A 475 0.08 2.17 -7.26
C ALA A 475 1.38 2.64 -6.57
N GLU A 476 2.15 1.74 -5.97
CA GLU A 476 3.34 2.06 -5.19
C GLU A 476 4.53 2.43 -6.08
N ALA A 477 4.77 3.73 -6.20
CA ALA A 477 5.84 4.27 -7.04
C ALA A 477 7.25 3.90 -6.54
N GLU A 478 7.42 3.62 -5.24
CA GLU A 478 8.70 3.21 -4.67
C GLU A 478 9.09 1.80 -5.10
N LEU A 479 8.16 0.84 -5.00
CA LEU A 479 8.35 -0.52 -5.47
C LEU A 479 8.66 -0.57 -6.97
N SER A 480 7.93 0.19 -7.79
CA SER A 480 8.17 0.27 -9.23
C SER A 480 9.57 0.82 -9.57
N ARG A 481 10.02 1.86 -8.85
CA ARG A 481 11.37 2.43 -9.01
C ARG A 481 12.45 1.47 -8.54
N TRP A 482 12.24 0.79 -7.42
CA TRP A 482 13.14 -0.23 -6.90
C TRP A 482 13.28 -1.39 -7.90
N LEU A 483 12.16 -1.93 -8.39
CA LEU A 483 12.12 -3.04 -9.33
C LEU A 483 12.87 -2.70 -10.63
N LYS A 484 12.68 -1.49 -11.18
CA LYS A 484 13.40 -1.04 -12.37
C LYS A 484 14.93 -0.99 -12.15
N ARG A 485 15.37 -0.53 -10.98
CA ARG A 485 16.80 -0.48 -10.62
C ARG A 485 17.38 -1.89 -10.45
N GLN A 486 16.73 -2.74 -9.66
CA GLN A 486 17.21 -4.11 -9.42
C GLN A 486 17.19 -4.94 -10.70
N TYR A 487 16.16 -4.79 -11.53
CA TYR A 487 16.09 -5.43 -12.84
C TYR A 487 17.28 -5.05 -13.74
N SER A 488 17.62 -3.76 -13.83
CA SER A 488 18.76 -3.32 -14.64
C SER A 488 20.11 -3.93 -14.19
N LEU A 489 20.24 -4.28 -12.92
CA LEU A 489 21.43 -4.98 -12.39
C LEU A 489 21.34 -6.49 -12.63
N ALA A 490 20.15 -7.09 -12.41
CA ALA A 490 19.93 -8.52 -12.54
C ALA A 490 20.11 -9.01 -13.98
N VAL A 491 19.64 -8.26 -14.98
CA VAL A 491 19.78 -8.61 -16.41
C VAL A 491 21.24 -8.80 -16.83
N VAL A 492 22.17 -8.07 -16.22
CA VAL A 492 23.61 -8.18 -16.57
C VAL A 492 24.22 -9.47 -16.03
N VAL A 493 23.70 -10.02 -14.92
CA VAL A 493 24.37 -11.09 -14.16
C VAL A 493 23.62 -12.43 -14.22
N TYR A 494 22.32 -12.45 -14.54
CA TYR A 494 21.49 -13.66 -14.35
C TYR A 494 21.96 -14.87 -15.16
N GLU A 495 22.46 -14.70 -16.39
CA GLU A 495 22.98 -15.83 -17.19
C GLU A 495 24.32 -16.37 -16.70
N ASP A 496 25.11 -15.55 -16.01
CA ASP A 496 26.37 -15.99 -15.36
C ASP A 496 26.10 -16.76 -14.06
N THR A 497 24.86 -16.73 -13.55
CA THR A 497 24.42 -17.44 -12.35
C THR A 497 23.62 -18.69 -12.68
N GLN A 498 23.77 -19.75 -11.87
CA GLN A 498 22.99 -20.96 -12.05
C GLN A 498 21.52 -20.71 -11.68
N PRO A 499 20.56 -21.21 -12.49
CA PRO A 499 19.15 -21.08 -12.17
C PRO A 499 18.83 -21.79 -10.85
N PRO A 500 17.95 -21.22 -10.00
CA PRO A 500 17.51 -21.86 -8.76
C PRO A 500 16.91 -23.25 -9.01
N THR A 501 17.21 -24.21 -8.13
CA THR A 501 16.66 -25.58 -8.20
C THR A 501 15.14 -25.63 -8.00
N THR A 502 14.55 -24.54 -7.50
CA THR A 502 13.10 -24.39 -7.33
C THR A 502 12.36 -24.12 -8.64
N LEU A 503 13.05 -23.63 -9.67
CA LEU A 503 12.47 -23.38 -10.99
C LEU A 503 12.63 -24.61 -11.88
N SER A 504 11.54 -25.01 -12.55
CA SER A 504 11.61 -26.08 -13.55
C SER A 504 12.38 -25.63 -14.80
N ASP A 505 12.93 -26.59 -15.56
CA ASP A 505 13.58 -26.33 -16.85
C ASP A 505 12.66 -25.53 -17.81
N LEU A 506 11.35 -25.78 -17.76
CA LEU A 506 10.36 -25.03 -18.53
C LEU A 506 10.23 -23.59 -18.02
N SER A 507 10.19 -23.37 -16.72
CA SER A 507 10.11 -22.02 -16.14
C SER A 507 11.33 -21.18 -16.51
N VAL A 508 12.53 -21.77 -16.44
CA VAL A 508 13.79 -21.13 -16.89
C VAL A 508 13.74 -20.81 -18.38
N ALA A 509 13.26 -21.74 -19.22
CA ALA A 509 13.13 -21.51 -20.66
C ALA A 509 12.12 -20.39 -20.98
N LEU A 510 11.01 -20.29 -20.25
CA LEU A 510 10.01 -19.23 -20.41
C LEU A 510 10.51 -17.86 -19.93
N LEU A 511 11.24 -17.80 -18.81
CA LEU A 511 11.87 -16.55 -18.35
C LEU A 511 12.88 -16.04 -19.36
N ARG A 512 13.75 -16.93 -19.87
CA ARG A 512 14.70 -16.61 -20.94
C ARG A 512 13.99 -16.08 -22.19
N LEU A 513 12.84 -16.66 -22.54
CA LEU A 513 12.02 -16.23 -23.67
C LEU A 513 11.46 -14.82 -23.46
N LEU A 514 11.00 -14.49 -22.24
CA LEU A 514 10.48 -13.17 -21.88
C LEU A 514 11.57 -12.09 -21.87
N GLU A 515 12.79 -12.45 -21.43
CA GLU A 515 13.99 -11.59 -21.54
C GLU A 515 14.47 -11.39 -22.99
N GLY A 516 14.03 -12.23 -23.91
CA GLY A 516 14.46 -12.22 -25.31
C GLY A 516 15.83 -12.87 -25.55
N SER A 517 16.31 -13.68 -24.60
CA SER A 517 17.57 -14.45 -24.74
C SER A 517 17.42 -15.69 -25.63
N HIS A 518 18.50 -16.43 -25.83
CA HIS A 518 18.49 -17.68 -26.60
C HIS A 518 17.81 -18.82 -25.81
N VAL A 519 16.85 -19.50 -26.44
CA VAL A 519 16.02 -20.53 -25.80
C VAL A 519 16.02 -21.83 -26.60
N ASP A 520 16.26 -22.96 -25.91
CA ASP A 520 16.02 -24.28 -26.48
C ASP A 520 14.51 -24.56 -26.60
N LEU A 521 14.00 -24.44 -27.82
CA LEU A 521 12.59 -24.68 -28.15
C LEU A 521 12.13 -26.12 -27.86
N ASN A 522 13.05 -27.08 -27.71
CA ASN A 522 12.69 -28.47 -27.42
C ASN A 522 12.04 -28.63 -26.04
N THR A 523 12.42 -27.79 -25.06
CA THR A 523 11.84 -27.81 -23.72
C THR A 523 10.37 -27.38 -23.74
N ILE A 524 10.05 -26.37 -24.56
CA ILE A 524 8.67 -25.89 -24.77
C ILE A 524 7.87 -26.90 -25.62
N ALA A 525 8.49 -27.55 -26.60
CA ALA A 525 7.84 -28.56 -27.43
C ALA A 525 7.39 -29.81 -26.64
N LYS A 526 8.09 -30.13 -25.54
CA LYS A 526 7.75 -31.27 -24.68
C LYS A 526 6.53 -31.02 -23.78
N SER A 527 6.22 -29.76 -23.46
CA SER A 527 5.14 -29.41 -22.53
C SER A 527 3.80 -29.14 -23.19
N LEU A 528 3.81 -28.64 -24.43
CA LEU A 528 2.60 -28.30 -25.20
C LEU A 528 2.12 -29.46 -26.07
N SER A 529 0.83 -29.43 -26.45
CA SER A 529 0.32 -30.29 -27.52
C SER A 529 0.99 -29.97 -28.86
N ARG A 530 1.00 -30.92 -29.80
CA ARG A 530 1.61 -30.71 -31.13
C ARG A 530 1.00 -29.50 -31.84
N GLU A 531 -0.31 -29.33 -31.74
CA GLU A 531 -1.03 -28.21 -32.35
C GLU A 531 -0.70 -26.89 -31.64
N GLY A 532 -0.69 -26.88 -30.30
CA GLY A 532 -0.31 -25.72 -29.50
C GLY A 532 1.13 -25.26 -29.73
N PHE A 533 2.08 -26.19 -29.89
CA PHE A 533 3.47 -25.86 -30.21
C PHE A 533 3.65 -25.31 -31.63
N LEU A 534 2.93 -25.87 -32.62
CA LEU A 534 2.95 -25.35 -33.99
C LEU A 534 2.39 -23.93 -34.04
N ALA A 535 1.29 -23.68 -33.32
CA ALA A 535 0.70 -22.37 -33.15
C ALA A 535 1.66 -21.38 -32.48
N PHE A 536 2.30 -21.78 -31.38
CA PHE A 536 3.33 -20.97 -30.71
C PHE A 536 4.50 -20.61 -31.66
N LYS A 537 5.01 -21.59 -32.41
CA LYS A 537 6.09 -21.38 -33.38
C LYS A 537 5.67 -20.44 -34.51
N ALA A 538 4.44 -20.58 -35.00
CA ALA A 538 3.88 -19.68 -36.01
C ALA A 538 3.75 -18.24 -35.47
N CYS A 539 3.26 -18.08 -34.25
CA CYS A 539 3.17 -16.76 -33.61
C CYS A 539 4.54 -16.12 -33.44
N ARG A 540 5.53 -16.86 -32.92
CA ARG A 540 6.91 -16.37 -32.79
C ARG A 540 7.50 -15.94 -34.12
N TYR A 541 7.44 -16.78 -35.16
CA TYR A 541 7.97 -16.43 -36.48
C TYR A 541 7.28 -15.22 -37.10
N SER A 542 6.01 -15.02 -36.83
CA SER A 542 5.29 -13.86 -37.36
C SER A 542 5.71 -12.53 -36.74
N LEU A 543 6.23 -12.55 -35.51
CA LEU A 543 6.87 -11.38 -34.91
C LEU A 543 8.27 -11.17 -35.51
N THR A 544 8.89 -12.24 -36.03
CA THR A 544 10.20 -12.20 -36.67
C THR A 544 10.16 -11.71 -38.13
N ASP A 545 9.13 -12.10 -38.88
CA ASP A 545 8.98 -11.82 -40.31
C ASP A 545 7.75 -10.93 -40.60
N PRO A 546 7.96 -9.72 -41.17
CA PRO A 546 6.87 -8.80 -41.48
C PRO A 546 5.93 -9.27 -42.60
N GLU A 547 6.20 -10.36 -43.32
CA GLU A 547 5.29 -10.94 -44.31
C GLU A 547 4.27 -11.92 -43.72
N MET A 548 4.59 -12.50 -42.57
CA MET A 548 3.73 -13.48 -41.92
C MET A 548 2.59 -12.77 -41.17
N MET A 549 1.39 -13.32 -41.30
CA MET A 549 0.17 -12.89 -40.61
C MET A 549 -0.22 -13.96 -39.60
N ILE A 550 -0.36 -13.56 -38.33
CA ILE A 550 -0.93 -14.44 -37.30
C ILE A 550 -2.44 -14.49 -37.54
N ARG A 551 -2.97 -15.68 -37.85
CA ARG A 551 -4.42 -15.88 -37.84
C ARG A 551 -4.91 -15.90 -36.40
N GLU A 552 -6.07 -15.33 -36.12
CA GLU A 552 -6.72 -15.39 -34.80
C GLU A 552 -6.84 -16.83 -34.27
N SER A 553 -7.21 -17.77 -35.15
CA SER A 553 -7.20 -19.20 -34.85
C SER A 553 -5.86 -19.77 -34.37
N GLU A 554 -4.70 -19.19 -34.71
CA GLU A 554 -3.41 -19.67 -34.20
C GLU A 554 -3.13 -19.15 -32.77
N LEU A 555 -3.58 -17.95 -32.43
CA LEU A 555 -3.52 -17.48 -31.03
C LEU A 555 -4.47 -18.29 -30.13
N GLU A 556 -5.68 -18.57 -30.61
CA GLU A 556 -6.66 -19.39 -29.88
C GLU A 556 -6.12 -20.80 -29.62
N LYS A 557 -5.57 -21.47 -30.65
CA LYS A 557 -4.93 -22.79 -30.50
C LYS A 557 -3.74 -22.76 -29.55
N MET A 558 -2.96 -21.68 -29.53
CA MET A 558 -1.87 -21.52 -28.57
C MET A 558 -2.43 -21.42 -27.15
N ALA A 559 -3.44 -20.58 -26.92
CA ALA A 559 -4.07 -20.42 -25.61
C ALA A 559 -4.76 -21.71 -25.12
N GLU A 560 -5.48 -22.41 -26.01
CA GLU A 560 -6.10 -23.72 -25.73
C GLU A 560 -5.04 -24.78 -25.41
N GLY A 561 -3.96 -24.84 -26.21
CA GLY A 561 -2.85 -25.77 -25.98
C GLY A 561 -2.15 -25.56 -24.63
N VAL A 562 -2.15 -24.34 -24.11
CA VAL A 562 -1.63 -24.00 -22.77
C VAL A 562 -2.62 -24.41 -21.67
N ALA A 563 -3.92 -24.20 -21.90
CA ALA A 563 -4.97 -24.59 -20.96
C ALA A 563 -5.02 -26.12 -20.76
N GLU A 564 -4.81 -26.89 -21.83
CA GLU A 564 -4.78 -28.36 -21.82
C GLU A 564 -3.47 -28.93 -21.26
N ALA A 565 -2.38 -28.17 -21.27
CA ALA A 565 -1.07 -28.64 -20.81
C ALA A 565 -1.04 -28.89 -19.30
N LYS A 566 -0.32 -29.94 -18.90
CA LYS A 566 -0.06 -30.28 -17.48
C LYS A 566 1.09 -29.43 -16.94
N LEU A 567 0.78 -28.17 -16.66
CA LEU A 567 1.73 -27.17 -16.16
C LEU A 567 1.55 -26.95 -14.65
N GLY A 568 2.66 -26.71 -13.94
CA GLY A 568 2.67 -26.22 -12.55
C GLY A 568 2.14 -24.77 -12.45
N LEU A 569 1.93 -24.29 -11.22
CA LEU A 569 1.39 -22.94 -10.98
C LEU A 569 2.29 -21.85 -11.59
N MET A 570 3.60 -21.93 -11.37
CA MET A 570 4.57 -20.98 -11.90
C MET A 570 4.63 -20.99 -13.43
N GLU A 571 4.73 -22.18 -14.02
CA GLU A 571 4.78 -22.37 -15.47
C GLU A 571 3.53 -21.80 -16.15
N ARG A 572 2.34 -21.97 -15.54
CA ARG A 572 1.09 -21.37 -16.04
C ARG A 572 1.15 -19.85 -16.03
N LYS A 573 1.62 -19.22 -14.95
CA LYS A 573 1.77 -17.75 -14.86
C LYS A 573 2.75 -17.23 -15.92
N LEU A 574 3.91 -17.87 -16.07
CA LEU A 574 4.92 -17.50 -17.08
C LEU A 574 4.41 -17.69 -18.51
N PHE A 575 3.72 -18.79 -18.80
CA PHE A 575 3.19 -19.02 -20.14
C PHE A 575 2.05 -18.05 -20.47
N ALA A 576 1.17 -17.77 -19.51
CA ALA A 576 0.15 -16.73 -19.65
C ALA A 576 0.78 -15.37 -19.99
N SER A 577 1.89 -15.01 -19.32
CA SER A 577 2.68 -13.82 -19.64
C SER A 577 3.18 -13.83 -21.09
N VAL A 578 3.74 -14.95 -21.57
CA VAL A 578 4.19 -15.08 -22.97
C VAL A 578 3.03 -14.91 -23.96
N VAL A 579 1.87 -15.52 -23.69
CA VAL A 579 0.67 -15.40 -24.54
C VAL A 579 0.20 -13.94 -24.61
N GLU A 580 0.17 -13.25 -23.47
CA GLU A 580 -0.19 -11.84 -23.39
C GLU A 580 0.78 -10.97 -24.19
N ASN A 581 2.10 -11.18 -24.03
CA ASN A 581 3.12 -10.44 -24.76
C ASN A 581 3.00 -10.62 -26.27
N VAL A 582 2.83 -11.86 -26.73
CA VAL A 582 2.64 -12.18 -28.15
C VAL A 582 1.35 -11.56 -28.70
N THR A 583 0.26 -11.59 -27.92
CA THR A 583 -1.01 -11.00 -28.32
C THR A 583 -0.90 -9.49 -28.46
N LEU A 584 -0.20 -8.84 -27.53
CA LEU A 584 -0.01 -7.38 -27.54
C LEU A 584 0.95 -6.93 -28.65
N ASN A 585 2.08 -7.64 -28.83
CA ASN A 585 3.01 -7.38 -29.93
C ASN A 585 2.30 -7.54 -31.29
N ARG A 586 1.45 -8.56 -31.44
CA ARG A 586 0.61 -8.71 -32.63
C ARG A 586 -0.32 -7.51 -32.84
N ALA A 587 -1.07 -7.10 -31.82
CA ALA A 587 -1.98 -5.95 -31.93
C ALA A 587 -1.21 -4.68 -32.34
N ALA A 588 0.00 -4.49 -31.82
CA ALA A 588 0.88 -3.40 -32.25
C ALA A 588 1.27 -3.50 -33.74
N PHE A 589 1.62 -4.70 -34.24
CA PHE A 589 1.91 -4.92 -35.66
C PHE A 589 0.69 -4.69 -36.56
N ASP A 590 -0.49 -5.20 -36.18
CA ASP A 590 -1.74 -5.05 -36.93
C ASP A 590 -2.15 -3.56 -37.00
N MET A 591 -1.97 -2.83 -35.89
CA MET A 591 -2.12 -1.37 -35.84
C MET A 591 -1.12 -0.63 -36.72
N GLN A 592 0.12 -1.08 -36.80
CA GLN A 592 1.10 -0.49 -37.71
C GLN A 592 0.74 -0.76 -39.18
N ARG A 593 0.25 -1.95 -39.52
CA ARG A 593 -0.22 -2.32 -40.88
C ARG A 593 -1.50 -1.61 -41.29
N GLY A 594 -2.33 -1.23 -40.33
CA GLY A 594 -3.65 -0.64 -40.61
C GLY A 594 -4.77 -1.63 -40.77
N GLU A 595 -4.58 -2.80 -40.19
CA GLU A 595 -5.57 -3.85 -40.11
C GLU A 595 -6.06 -3.92 -38.65
N ASP A 596 -6.26 -2.75 -38.04
CA ASP A 596 -6.57 -2.54 -36.62
C ASP A 596 -8.02 -2.89 -36.24
N GLU A 597 -8.78 -3.48 -37.16
CA GLU A 597 -10.15 -3.91 -36.91
C GLU A 597 -10.18 -5.00 -35.83
N GLY A 598 -10.70 -4.62 -34.66
CA GLY A 598 -10.87 -5.52 -33.51
C GLY A 598 -9.70 -5.53 -32.51
N ASP A 599 -8.55 -4.91 -32.81
CA ASP A 599 -7.40 -4.94 -31.88
C ASP A 599 -7.65 -4.20 -30.56
N ALA A 600 -8.39 -3.09 -30.61
CA ALA A 600 -8.81 -2.38 -29.40
C ALA A 600 -9.67 -3.30 -28.51
N ASP A 601 -10.52 -4.13 -29.11
CA ASP A 601 -11.38 -5.06 -28.38
C ASP A 601 -10.57 -6.27 -27.87
N ARG A 602 -9.52 -6.70 -28.59
CA ARG A 602 -8.56 -7.72 -28.10
C ARG A 602 -7.81 -7.25 -26.86
N ILE A 603 -7.27 -6.02 -26.89
CA ILE A 603 -6.58 -5.42 -25.72
C ILE A 603 -7.55 -5.28 -24.55
N GLU A 604 -8.80 -4.89 -24.82
CA GLU A 604 -9.84 -4.85 -23.79
C GLU A 604 -10.10 -6.24 -23.18
N GLN A 605 -10.15 -7.31 -23.98
CA GLN A 605 -10.32 -8.69 -23.49
C GLN A 605 -9.13 -9.19 -22.65
N LEU A 606 -7.91 -8.71 -22.92
CA LEU A 606 -6.74 -9.04 -22.10
C LEU A 606 -6.84 -8.45 -20.68
N ILE A 607 -7.50 -7.29 -20.55
CA ILE A 607 -7.62 -6.57 -19.27
C ILE A 607 -8.91 -6.93 -18.53
N ALA A 608 -10.00 -7.13 -19.26
CA ALA A 608 -11.33 -7.28 -18.69
C ALA A 608 -11.41 -8.47 -17.72
N GLY A 609 -11.67 -8.19 -16.45
CA GLY A 609 -11.89 -9.20 -15.41
C GLY A 609 -10.64 -9.94 -14.94
N ARG A 610 -9.43 -9.43 -15.25
CA ARG A 610 -8.15 -10.03 -14.85
C ARG A 610 -7.32 -9.05 -14.01
N GLU A 611 -6.39 -9.60 -13.22
CA GLU A 611 -5.35 -8.80 -12.56
C GLU A 611 -4.30 -8.40 -13.60
N ILE A 612 -4.04 -7.10 -13.72
CA ILE A 612 -3.16 -6.56 -14.75
C ILE A 612 -1.71 -6.66 -14.25
N ARG A 613 -0.83 -7.28 -15.04
CA ARG A 613 0.62 -7.28 -14.75
C ARG A 613 1.24 -5.90 -14.98
N HIS A 614 2.27 -5.56 -14.22
CA HIS A 614 2.92 -4.25 -14.32
C HIS A 614 3.50 -4.00 -15.72
N GLN A 615 4.24 -4.95 -16.29
CA GLN A 615 4.80 -4.79 -17.64
C GLN A 615 3.73 -4.63 -18.71
N LEU A 616 2.65 -5.41 -18.62
CA LEU A 616 1.53 -5.32 -19.55
C LEU A 616 0.87 -3.93 -19.48
N LEU A 617 0.71 -3.39 -18.26
CA LEU A 617 0.16 -2.05 -18.07
C LEU A 617 1.03 -0.97 -18.70
N LEU A 618 2.36 -1.02 -18.51
CA LEU A 618 3.29 -0.06 -19.11
C LEU A 618 3.21 -0.10 -20.64
N ALA A 619 3.17 -1.30 -21.20
CA ALA A 619 3.08 -1.53 -22.63
C ALA A 619 1.76 -0.99 -23.21
N ILE A 620 0.62 -1.24 -22.54
CA ILE A 620 -0.69 -0.71 -22.96
C ILE A 620 -0.75 0.82 -22.83
N LYS A 621 -0.14 1.39 -21.78
CA LYS A 621 -0.03 2.86 -21.60
C LYS A 621 0.69 3.50 -22.80
N GLU A 622 1.80 2.91 -23.27
CA GLU A 622 2.48 3.35 -24.49
C GLU A 622 1.61 3.21 -25.74
N MET A 623 0.92 2.08 -25.92
CA MET A 623 0.04 1.90 -27.08
C MET A 623 -1.11 2.92 -27.12
N VAL A 624 -1.67 3.29 -25.96
CA VAL A 624 -2.68 4.34 -25.86
C VAL A 624 -2.11 5.71 -26.22
N LEU A 625 -0.87 6.01 -25.79
CA LEU A 625 -0.18 7.24 -26.12
C LEU A 625 0.08 7.36 -27.63
N GLU A 626 0.63 6.31 -28.27
CA GLU A 626 1.02 6.33 -29.68
C GLU A 626 -0.17 6.21 -30.64
N HIS A 627 -1.11 5.30 -30.36
CA HIS A 627 -2.16 4.92 -31.29
C HIS A 627 -3.55 5.51 -30.94
N HIS A 628 -3.71 6.06 -29.73
CA HIS A 628 -4.99 6.58 -29.21
C HIS A 628 -6.10 5.53 -29.14
N ILE A 629 -5.75 4.34 -28.66
CA ILE A 629 -6.64 3.17 -28.55
C ILE A 629 -7.63 3.38 -27.39
N SER A 630 -8.89 3.02 -27.61
CA SER A 630 -9.90 3.01 -26.55
C SER A 630 -9.79 1.74 -25.72
N VAL A 631 -9.52 1.86 -24.42
CA VAL A 631 -9.47 0.71 -23.49
C VAL A 631 -10.32 1.02 -22.25
N PRO A 632 -11.66 0.85 -22.32
CA PRO A 632 -12.57 1.22 -21.23
C PRO A 632 -12.25 0.55 -19.88
N SER A 633 -11.88 -0.74 -19.85
CA SER A 633 -11.61 -1.48 -18.61
C SER A 633 -10.41 -0.96 -17.83
N LEU A 634 -9.54 -0.18 -18.47
CA LEU A 634 -8.39 0.45 -17.80
C LEU A 634 -8.76 1.71 -17.00
N ILE A 635 -9.90 2.35 -17.31
CA ILE A 635 -10.33 3.58 -16.61
C ILE A 635 -10.58 3.35 -15.11
N PRO A 636 -11.37 2.34 -14.67
CA PRO A 636 -11.59 2.10 -13.24
C PRO A 636 -10.30 1.81 -12.48
N TRP A 637 -9.37 1.08 -13.10
CA TRP A 637 -8.06 0.78 -12.51
C TRP A 637 -7.23 2.05 -12.33
N LEU A 638 -7.10 2.88 -13.37
CA LEU A 638 -6.37 4.14 -13.30
C LEU A 638 -7.04 5.15 -12.35
N GLN A 639 -8.37 5.18 -12.28
CA GLN A 639 -9.09 6.06 -11.36
C GLN A 639 -8.81 5.69 -9.89
N THR A 640 -8.64 4.39 -9.61
CA THR A 640 -8.39 3.89 -8.25
C THR A 640 -6.93 4.05 -7.85
N ASN A 641 -6.00 3.76 -8.76
CA ASN A 641 -4.56 3.69 -8.46
C ASN A 641 -3.76 4.95 -8.86
N GLU A 642 -4.10 5.59 -9.97
CA GLU A 642 -3.35 6.72 -10.55
C GLU A 642 -4.28 7.83 -11.13
N PRO A 643 -5.16 8.46 -10.32
CA PRO A 643 -6.19 9.37 -10.85
C PRO A 643 -5.62 10.64 -11.49
N THR A 644 -4.43 11.07 -11.05
CA THR A 644 -3.73 12.28 -11.54
C THR A 644 -2.87 12.01 -12.77
N SER A 645 -2.60 10.75 -13.09
CA SER A 645 -1.72 10.35 -14.19
C SER A 645 -2.27 10.82 -15.54
N VAL A 646 -1.38 11.29 -16.42
CA VAL A 646 -1.75 11.70 -17.77
C VAL A 646 -2.35 10.54 -18.56
N HIS A 647 -1.92 9.31 -18.29
CA HIS A 647 -2.47 8.11 -18.92
C HIS A 647 -3.96 7.92 -18.65
N HIS A 648 -4.45 8.31 -17.46
CA HIS A 648 -5.88 8.32 -17.15
C HIS A 648 -6.65 9.29 -18.06
N LEU A 649 -6.08 10.47 -18.34
CA LEU A 649 -6.66 11.43 -19.27
C LEU A 649 -6.65 10.88 -20.70
N LEU A 650 -5.57 10.24 -21.13
CA LEU A 650 -5.43 9.71 -22.50
C LEU A 650 -6.43 8.59 -22.79
N VAL A 651 -6.55 7.60 -21.90
CA VAL A 651 -7.52 6.51 -22.08
C VAL A 651 -8.95 7.06 -22.15
N ARG A 652 -9.29 8.02 -21.28
CA ARG A 652 -10.60 8.69 -21.31
C ARG A 652 -10.83 9.45 -22.60
N ALA A 653 -9.84 10.20 -23.07
CA ALA A 653 -9.95 10.95 -24.33
C ALA A 653 -10.16 10.02 -25.53
N ALA A 654 -9.46 8.88 -25.57
CA ALA A 654 -9.61 7.86 -26.61
C ALA A 654 -11.00 7.22 -26.59
N VAL A 655 -11.54 6.90 -25.41
CA VAL A 655 -12.92 6.37 -25.27
C VAL A 655 -13.97 7.40 -25.71
N CYS A 656 -13.87 8.66 -25.28
CA CYS A 656 -14.76 9.73 -25.75
C CYS A 656 -14.67 9.91 -27.28
N ALA A 657 -13.46 9.83 -27.86
CA ALA A 657 -13.26 9.93 -29.30
C ALA A 657 -13.95 8.78 -30.07
N ARG A 658 -13.88 7.54 -29.55
CA ARG A 658 -14.58 6.36 -30.12
C ARG A 658 -16.10 6.50 -30.02
N ASN A 659 -16.61 7.03 -28.92
CA ASN A 659 -18.05 7.27 -28.71
C ASN A 659 -18.62 8.43 -29.56
N GLY A 660 -17.76 9.19 -30.25
CA GLY A 660 -18.16 10.35 -31.05
C GLY A 660 -18.25 11.66 -30.26
N GLU A 661 -17.90 11.66 -28.98
CA GLU A 661 -17.86 12.85 -28.10
C GLU A 661 -16.61 13.69 -28.37
N ARG A 662 -16.50 14.22 -29.59
CA ARG A 662 -15.29 14.90 -30.10
C ARG A 662 -14.90 16.13 -29.27
N LEU A 663 -15.87 16.87 -28.71
CA LEU A 663 -15.60 18.05 -27.90
C LEU A 663 -14.96 17.70 -26.55
N GLU A 664 -15.47 16.68 -25.87
CA GLU A 664 -14.91 16.24 -24.58
C GLU A 664 -13.52 15.65 -24.78
N ALA A 665 -13.35 14.80 -25.80
CA ALA A 665 -12.05 14.28 -26.19
C ALA A 665 -11.04 15.41 -26.46
N ALA A 666 -11.44 16.46 -27.18
CA ALA A 666 -10.57 17.62 -27.47
C ALA A 666 -10.09 18.31 -26.19
N ARG A 667 -10.99 18.55 -25.23
CA ARG A 667 -10.67 19.17 -23.94
C ARG A 667 -9.74 18.30 -23.10
N ILE A 668 -9.96 16.99 -23.07
CA ILE A 668 -9.14 16.06 -22.31
C ILE A 668 -7.74 15.95 -22.93
N TYR A 669 -7.62 15.82 -24.26
CA TYR A 669 -6.31 15.87 -24.94
C TYR A 669 -5.59 17.20 -24.72
N SER A 670 -6.30 18.33 -24.69
CA SER A 670 -5.69 19.62 -24.36
C SER A 670 -5.14 19.64 -22.93
N LYS A 671 -5.87 19.08 -21.96
CA LYS A 671 -5.38 18.96 -20.58
C LYS A 671 -4.16 18.05 -20.48
N ALA A 672 -4.20 16.89 -21.16
CA ALA A 672 -3.08 15.94 -21.20
C ALA A 672 -1.83 16.57 -21.84
N GLY A 673 -1.97 17.29 -22.95
CA GLY A 673 -0.86 17.98 -23.61
C GLY A 673 -0.26 19.13 -22.81
N ASN A 674 -0.98 19.67 -21.82
CA ASN A 674 -0.45 20.71 -20.92
C ASN A 674 0.26 20.13 -19.69
N ALA A 675 0.22 18.82 -19.46
CA ALA A 675 0.86 18.16 -18.32
C ALA A 675 2.34 17.87 -18.62
N ARG A 676 3.16 18.91 -18.56
CA ARG A 676 4.60 18.86 -18.94
C ARG A 676 5.50 18.09 -17.97
N ASP A 677 5.01 17.79 -16.76
CA ASP A 677 5.80 17.13 -15.72
C ASP A 677 5.91 15.61 -15.92
N GLU A 678 4.99 14.99 -16.68
CA GLU A 678 4.91 13.53 -16.85
C GLU A 678 5.26 13.03 -18.26
N LEU A 679 5.11 13.85 -19.30
CA LEU A 679 5.30 13.46 -20.69
C LEU A 679 6.50 14.15 -21.34
N GLN A 680 7.02 13.54 -22.41
CA GLN A 680 8.05 14.18 -23.23
C GLN A 680 7.45 15.36 -24.02
N PHE A 681 8.29 16.35 -24.32
CA PHE A 681 7.90 17.53 -25.09
C PHE A 681 7.21 17.17 -26.43
N ASP A 682 7.76 16.18 -27.14
CA ASP A 682 7.21 15.67 -28.39
C ASP A 682 5.79 15.14 -28.24
N ASP A 683 5.54 14.39 -27.17
CA ASP A 683 4.23 13.81 -26.87
C ASP A 683 3.23 14.91 -26.50
N CYS A 684 3.64 15.90 -25.70
CA CYS A 684 2.82 17.06 -25.37
C CYS A 684 2.35 17.80 -26.64
N ILE A 685 3.26 18.11 -27.56
CA ILE A 685 2.92 18.80 -28.82
C ILE A 685 2.01 17.92 -29.69
N SER A 686 2.30 16.62 -29.78
CA SER A 686 1.47 15.67 -30.52
C SER A 686 0.02 15.65 -30.00
N LEU A 687 -0.16 15.58 -28.68
CA LEU A 687 -1.47 15.60 -28.03
C LEU A 687 -2.21 16.93 -28.23
N LEU A 688 -1.51 18.06 -28.19
CA LEU A 688 -2.09 19.37 -28.48
C LEU A 688 -2.53 19.51 -29.94
N ARG A 689 -1.75 18.97 -30.90
CA ARG A 689 -2.15 18.88 -32.31
C ARG A 689 -3.41 18.03 -32.46
N THR A 690 -3.45 16.85 -31.82
CA THR A 690 -4.62 15.97 -31.80
C THR A 690 -5.85 16.69 -31.21
N SER A 691 -5.67 17.42 -30.11
CA SER A 691 -6.71 18.25 -29.49
C SER A 691 -7.28 19.29 -30.47
N LEU A 692 -6.45 20.03 -31.19
CA LEU A 692 -6.90 21.02 -32.19
C LEU A 692 -7.69 20.38 -33.33
N ILE A 693 -7.30 19.19 -33.77
CA ILE A 693 -8.03 18.43 -34.80
C ILE A 693 -9.42 18.06 -34.27
N HIS A 694 -9.51 17.54 -33.05
CA HIS A 694 -10.80 17.22 -32.42
C HIS A 694 -11.68 18.46 -32.20
N PHE A 695 -11.11 19.60 -31.78
CA PHE A 695 -11.85 20.86 -31.68
C PHE A 695 -12.37 21.34 -33.04
N ALA A 696 -11.58 21.22 -34.10
CA ALA A 696 -12.01 21.56 -35.45
C ALA A 696 -13.18 20.69 -35.90
N HIS A 697 -13.12 19.37 -35.68
CA HIS A 697 -14.23 18.46 -36.00
C HIS A 697 -15.48 18.66 -35.14
N ALA A 698 -15.32 19.17 -33.91
CA ALA A 698 -16.43 19.53 -33.02
C ALA A 698 -16.98 20.95 -33.29
N GLU A 699 -16.44 21.67 -34.29
CA GLU A 699 -16.80 23.05 -34.64
C GLU A 699 -16.67 24.07 -33.49
N ASN A 700 -15.84 23.77 -32.47
CA ASN A 700 -15.60 24.68 -31.35
C ASN A 700 -14.32 25.50 -31.59
N TRP A 701 -14.47 26.58 -32.35
CA TRP A 701 -13.36 27.43 -32.78
C TRP A 701 -12.80 28.34 -31.67
N VAL A 702 -13.60 28.62 -30.64
CA VAL A 702 -13.20 29.50 -29.53
C VAL A 702 -12.11 28.83 -28.69
N GLU A 703 -12.35 27.58 -28.29
CA GLU A 703 -11.37 26.80 -27.52
C GLU A 703 -10.16 26.42 -28.39
N ALA A 704 -10.35 26.10 -29.67
CA ALA A 704 -9.25 25.87 -30.60
C ALA A 704 -8.31 27.09 -30.71
N ASN A 705 -8.87 28.29 -30.87
CA ASN A 705 -8.07 29.51 -30.95
C ASN A 705 -7.41 29.85 -29.60
N LYS A 706 -8.06 29.53 -28.47
CA LYS A 706 -7.48 29.70 -27.13
C LYS A 706 -6.23 28.82 -26.96
N VAL A 707 -6.29 27.53 -27.30
CA VAL A 707 -5.14 26.61 -27.22
C VAL A 707 -3.99 27.10 -28.12
N LEU A 708 -4.32 27.57 -29.32
CA LEU A 708 -3.35 28.13 -30.28
C LEU A 708 -2.68 29.42 -29.78
N GLN A 709 -3.38 30.27 -29.03
CA GLN A 709 -2.82 31.51 -28.47
C GLN A 709 -2.04 31.30 -27.17
N GLN A 710 -2.50 30.37 -26.33
CA GLN A 710 -1.90 30.11 -25.02
C GLN A 710 -0.58 29.35 -25.12
N THR A 711 -0.40 28.53 -26.16
CA THR A 711 0.79 27.70 -26.32
C THR A 711 1.71 28.31 -27.38
N LEU A 712 2.71 29.09 -26.94
CA LEU A 712 3.67 29.74 -27.85
C LEU A 712 4.35 28.74 -28.80
N GLU A 713 4.66 27.56 -28.28
CA GLU A 713 5.44 26.46 -28.90
C GLU A 713 4.63 25.66 -29.94
N LEU A 714 3.31 25.60 -29.75
CA LEU A 714 2.42 24.91 -30.69
C LEU A 714 2.28 25.69 -31.99
N SER A 715 2.35 27.02 -31.92
CA SER A 715 2.24 27.88 -33.10
C SER A 715 3.26 27.48 -34.15
N PRO A 716 4.59 27.60 -33.96
CA PRO A 716 5.55 27.35 -35.03
C PRO A 716 5.46 25.92 -35.59
N SER A 717 4.98 24.93 -34.81
CA SER A 717 4.87 23.53 -35.28
C SER A 717 3.61 23.25 -36.13
N LEU A 718 2.70 24.23 -36.27
CA LEU A 718 1.52 24.15 -37.15
C LEU A 718 1.76 24.88 -38.48
N THR A 719 1.20 24.36 -39.57
CA THR A 719 1.32 25.03 -40.88
C THR A 719 0.63 26.40 -40.90
N PRO A 720 1.18 27.38 -41.64
CA PRO A 720 0.52 28.66 -41.88
C PRO A 720 -0.90 28.48 -42.42
N ARG A 721 -1.12 27.48 -43.28
CA ARG A 721 -2.43 27.13 -43.86
C ARG A 721 -3.44 26.65 -42.81
N PHE A 722 -3.03 25.78 -41.89
CA PHE A 722 -3.91 25.32 -40.82
C PHE A 722 -4.23 26.44 -39.81
N LYS A 723 -3.25 27.28 -39.48
CA LYS A 723 -3.48 28.48 -38.65
C LYS A 723 -4.47 29.43 -39.30
N LEU A 724 -4.31 29.69 -40.61
CA LEU A 724 -5.23 30.51 -41.38
C LEU A 724 -6.64 29.90 -41.37
N TYR A 725 -6.76 28.59 -41.58
CA TYR A 725 -8.02 27.87 -41.47
C TYR A 725 -8.70 28.08 -40.12
N LEU A 726 -8.01 27.80 -39.01
CA LEU A 726 -8.56 27.98 -37.66
C LEU A 726 -8.96 29.44 -37.38
N LYS A 727 -8.14 30.42 -37.76
CA LYS A 727 -8.43 31.85 -37.56
C LYS A 727 -9.63 32.31 -38.39
N VAL A 728 -9.72 31.91 -39.65
CA VAL A 728 -10.85 32.26 -40.54
C VAL A 728 -12.14 31.66 -40.00
N GLN A 729 -12.12 30.39 -39.57
CA GLN A 729 -13.28 29.74 -38.96
C GLN A 729 -13.68 30.42 -37.64
N TYR A 730 -12.71 30.76 -36.80
CA TYR A 730 -12.95 31.50 -35.55
C TYR A 730 -13.64 32.85 -35.81
N PHE A 731 -13.09 33.72 -36.66
CA PHE A 731 -13.71 35.01 -36.95
C PHE A 731 -15.06 34.87 -37.66
N ALA A 732 -15.22 33.88 -38.53
CA ALA A 732 -16.50 33.59 -39.16
C ALA A 732 -17.56 33.15 -38.14
N SER A 733 -17.19 32.33 -37.13
CA SER A 733 -18.10 31.89 -36.06
C SER A 733 -18.54 33.03 -35.13
N GLN A 734 -17.72 34.08 -35.02
CA GLN A 734 -18.01 35.29 -34.24
C GLN A 734 -18.76 36.37 -35.03
N ASN A 735 -19.35 36.01 -36.18
CA ASN A 735 -20.01 36.92 -37.13
C ASN A 735 -19.10 38.04 -37.70
N GLN A 736 -17.78 37.92 -37.56
CA GLN A 736 -16.80 38.87 -38.10
C GLN A 736 -16.36 38.45 -39.51
N HIS A 737 -17.35 38.30 -40.41
CA HIS A 737 -17.15 37.79 -41.76
C HIS A 737 -16.20 38.64 -42.62
N ASP A 738 -16.18 39.96 -42.42
CA ASP A 738 -15.31 40.87 -43.17
C ASP A 738 -13.85 40.67 -42.79
N LYS A 739 -13.55 40.53 -41.48
CA LYS A 739 -12.20 40.23 -41.00
C LYS A 739 -11.71 38.87 -41.49
N ALA A 740 -12.58 37.85 -41.45
CA ALA A 740 -12.26 36.53 -41.98
C ALA A 740 -11.93 36.57 -43.49
N THR A 741 -12.63 37.39 -44.26
CA THR A 741 -12.39 37.59 -45.69
C THR A 741 -11.11 38.40 -45.94
N GLN A 742 -10.83 39.41 -45.11
CA GLN A 742 -9.59 40.20 -45.17
C GLN A 742 -8.36 39.36 -44.90
N LEU A 743 -8.39 38.46 -43.90
CA LEU A 743 -7.28 37.54 -43.62
C LEU A 743 -6.93 36.65 -44.82
N LEU A 744 -7.95 36.16 -45.55
CA LEU A 744 -7.75 35.39 -46.78
C LEU A 744 -7.14 36.25 -47.90
N LEU A 745 -7.60 37.51 -48.04
CA LEU A 745 -7.04 38.45 -49.01
C LEU A 745 -5.60 38.82 -48.69
N GLU A 746 -5.24 38.98 -47.41
CA GLU A 746 -3.87 39.24 -46.97
C GLU A 746 -2.95 38.05 -47.20
N ALA A 747 -3.40 36.84 -46.85
CA ALA A 747 -2.64 35.61 -47.05
C ALA A 747 -2.46 35.24 -48.54
N SER A 748 -3.26 35.82 -49.45
CA SER A 748 -3.19 35.58 -50.89
C SER A 748 -2.49 36.69 -51.67
N LYS A 749 -1.92 37.71 -51.02
CA LYS A 749 -1.19 38.77 -51.73
C LYS A 749 0.04 38.22 -52.44
N ASP A 750 0.21 38.64 -53.69
CA ASP A 750 1.38 38.42 -54.54
C ASP A 750 1.94 39.75 -55.01
N GLU A 751 3.26 39.76 -55.24
CA GLU A 751 3.96 40.87 -55.89
C GLU A 751 3.67 40.85 -57.39
N VAL A 752 2.88 41.82 -57.85
CA VAL A 752 2.54 42.02 -59.25
C VAL A 752 3.25 43.27 -59.73
N GLN A 753 4.20 43.11 -60.64
CA GLN A 753 4.83 44.24 -61.31
C GLN A 753 3.86 44.82 -62.33
N ARG A 754 3.60 46.14 -62.24
CA ARG A 754 2.85 46.89 -63.25
C ARG A 754 3.65 48.08 -63.71
N GLU A 755 3.63 48.30 -65.01
CA GLU A 755 4.10 49.54 -65.59
C GLU A 755 3.10 50.64 -65.25
N VAL A 756 3.55 51.64 -64.49
CA VAL A 756 2.78 52.82 -64.11
C VAL A 756 3.51 54.03 -64.66
N PHE A 757 2.76 54.88 -65.36
CA PHE A 757 3.26 56.17 -65.80
C PHE A 757 3.52 57.06 -64.58
N THR A 758 4.74 57.58 -64.46
CA THR A 758 5.04 58.68 -63.53
C THR A 758 4.36 59.97 -63.99
N ASP A 759 4.27 60.96 -63.10
CA ASP A 759 3.67 62.27 -63.41
C ASP A 759 4.36 63.00 -64.59
N ASP A 760 5.58 62.57 -64.96
CA ASP A 760 6.37 63.06 -66.09
C ASP A 760 6.17 62.24 -67.40
N GLY A 761 5.33 61.19 -67.39
CA GLY A 761 4.95 60.42 -68.57
C GLY A 761 5.89 59.27 -68.95
N GLU A 762 6.83 58.87 -68.08
CA GLU A 762 7.71 57.71 -68.30
C GLU A 762 7.12 56.43 -67.65
N LEU A 763 7.34 55.28 -68.30
CA LEU A 763 6.87 53.96 -67.82
C LEU A 763 7.84 53.41 -66.76
N GLU A 764 7.41 53.37 -65.49
CA GLU A 764 8.14 52.69 -64.42
C GLU A 764 7.45 51.37 -64.03
N LEU A 765 8.21 50.28 -63.93
CA LEU A 765 7.74 49.03 -63.33
C LEU A 765 7.66 49.19 -61.80
N LYS A 766 6.45 49.39 -61.27
CA LYS A 766 6.18 49.41 -59.82
C LYS A 766 5.59 48.09 -59.37
N THR A 767 6.12 47.54 -58.29
CA THR A 767 5.62 46.32 -57.65
C THR A 767 4.41 46.66 -56.77
N PHE A 768 3.27 46.04 -57.05
CA PHE A 768 2.05 46.14 -56.25
C PHE A 768 1.78 44.83 -55.52
N LEU A 769 1.33 44.90 -54.27
CA LEU A 769 0.88 43.72 -53.51
C LEU A 769 -0.63 43.53 -53.73
N GLU A 770 -1.00 42.64 -54.63
CA GLU A 770 -2.40 42.35 -54.97
C GLU A 770 -2.80 40.91 -54.61
N PRO A 771 -4.05 40.68 -54.14
CA PRO A 771 -4.53 39.34 -53.84
C PRO A 771 -4.67 38.50 -55.12
N SER A 772 -3.98 37.36 -55.11
CA SER A 772 -3.95 36.38 -56.19
C SER A 772 -5.14 35.42 -56.10
N VAL A 773 -5.94 35.40 -57.18
CA VAL A 773 -7.09 34.49 -57.32
C VAL A 773 -6.63 33.02 -57.35
N GLU A 774 -5.44 32.75 -57.88
CA GLU A 774 -4.88 31.39 -57.99
C GLU A 774 -4.51 30.82 -56.61
N LYS A 775 -3.91 31.63 -55.72
CA LYS A 775 -3.64 31.23 -54.33
C LYS A 775 -4.94 30.98 -53.55
N LEU A 776 -5.98 31.77 -53.79
CA LEU A 776 -7.30 31.55 -53.19
C LEU A 776 -7.96 30.25 -53.68
N ASP A 777 -7.86 29.89 -54.97
CA ASP A 777 -8.38 28.60 -55.48
C ASP A 777 -7.64 27.40 -54.87
N ARG A 778 -6.31 27.51 -54.66
CA ARG A 778 -5.55 26.46 -53.95
C ARG A 778 -6.07 26.25 -52.52
N LEU A 779 -6.41 27.33 -51.81
CA LEU A 779 -6.95 27.27 -50.44
C LEU A 779 -8.35 26.65 -50.38
N MET A 780 -9.18 26.75 -51.43
CA MET A 780 -10.51 26.12 -51.47
C MET A 780 -10.44 24.60 -51.24
N ARG A 781 -9.37 23.96 -51.72
CA ARG A 781 -9.18 22.51 -51.67
C ARG A 781 -8.65 22.02 -50.32
N TYR A 782 -8.20 22.94 -49.47
CA TYR A 782 -7.51 22.60 -48.22
C TYR A 782 -8.39 21.78 -47.26
N PRO A 783 -9.64 22.17 -46.90
CA PRO A 783 -10.46 21.40 -45.98
C PRO A 783 -10.78 19.99 -46.49
N ILE A 784 -11.10 19.89 -47.79
CA ILE A 784 -11.42 18.62 -48.46
C ILE A 784 -10.22 17.68 -48.42
N SER A 785 -9.03 18.20 -48.73
CA SER A 785 -7.80 17.40 -48.74
C SER A 785 -7.46 16.82 -47.37
N ARG A 786 -7.94 17.45 -46.29
CA ARG A 786 -7.65 17.09 -44.89
C ARG A 786 -8.87 16.56 -44.12
N LYS A 787 -10.01 16.31 -44.79
CA LYS A 787 -11.28 15.89 -44.17
C LYS A 787 -11.78 16.82 -43.05
N LEU A 788 -11.43 18.11 -43.11
CA LEU A 788 -11.87 19.12 -42.14
C LEU A 788 -13.23 19.72 -42.56
N PRO A 789 -14.00 20.32 -41.63
CA PRO A 789 -15.25 21.00 -41.96
C PRO A 789 -15.07 22.06 -43.06
N GLU A 790 -15.91 22.00 -44.10
CA GLU A 790 -15.76 22.82 -45.31
C GLU A 790 -16.27 24.25 -45.13
N GLU A 791 -17.41 24.42 -44.46
CA GLU A 791 -18.02 25.72 -44.18
C GLU A 791 -17.71 26.15 -42.72
N PRO A 792 -17.70 27.45 -42.41
CA PRO A 792 -17.83 28.61 -43.31
C PRO A 792 -16.58 28.96 -44.16
N PHE A 793 -15.47 28.21 -44.03
CA PHE A 793 -14.19 28.53 -44.69
C PHE A 793 -14.28 28.68 -46.21
N GLN A 794 -14.82 27.69 -46.92
CA GLN A 794 -15.02 27.77 -48.38
C GLN A 794 -15.94 28.93 -48.78
N GLY A 795 -17.02 29.18 -48.02
CA GLY A 795 -17.90 30.32 -48.23
C GLY A 795 -17.18 31.65 -48.13
N ARG A 796 -16.21 31.79 -47.20
CA ARG A 796 -15.38 33.00 -47.08
C ARG A 796 -14.40 33.15 -48.24
N ILE A 797 -13.79 32.08 -48.72
CA ILE A 797 -12.91 32.14 -49.90
C ILE A 797 -13.68 32.56 -51.15
N ARG A 798 -14.90 32.03 -51.37
CA ARG A 798 -15.79 32.49 -52.45
C ARG A 798 -16.09 33.99 -52.35
N ALA A 799 -16.26 34.52 -51.13
CA ALA A 799 -16.45 35.95 -50.91
C ALA A 799 -15.19 36.77 -51.22
N ALA A 800 -14.00 36.26 -50.87
CA ALA A 800 -12.71 36.87 -51.20
C ALA A 800 -12.47 36.93 -52.72
N MET A 801 -12.73 35.83 -53.44
CA MET A 801 -12.63 35.78 -54.90
C MET A 801 -13.54 36.81 -55.58
N ARG A 802 -14.81 36.89 -55.15
CA ARG A 802 -15.76 37.93 -55.63
C ARG A 802 -15.30 39.35 -55.31
N SER A 803 -14.58 39.57 -54.21
CA SER A 803 -14.01 40.89 -53.86
C SER A 803 -12.88 41.28 -54.82
N CYS A 804 -12.03 40.32 -55.21
CA CYS A 804 -10.97 40.52 -56.20
C CYS A 804 -11.55 40.85 -57.59
N GLU A 805 -12.57 40.09 -58.01
CA GLU A 805 -13.29 40.32 -59.28
C GLU A 805 -13.93 41.71 -59.36
N ARG A 806 -14.42 42.27 -58.25
CA ARG A 806 -15.00 43.62 -58.22
C ARG A 806 -13.94 44.73 -58.27
N ARG A 807 -12.70 44.47 -57.84
CA ARG A 807 -11.59 45.45 -57.90
C ARG A 807 -10.93 45.50 -59.29
N GLY A 808 -10.96 44.41 -60.06
CA GLY A 808 -10.44 44.36 -61.43
C GLY A 808 -11.53 44.59 -62.49
N ARG A 809 -11.45 45.67 -63.29
CA ARG A 809 -12.40 45.96 -64.39
C ARG A 809 -12.27 45.03 -65.63
N ARG A 810 -11.63 43.86 -65.52
CA ARG A 810 -11.56 42.85 -66.59
C ARG A 810 -12.02 41.52 -66.00
N GLN A 811 -12.99 40.87 -66.66
CA GLN A 811 -13.23 39.44 -66.47
C GLN A 811 -11.87 38.75 -66.65
N SER A 812 -11.35 38.13 -65.60
CA SER A 812 -10.06 37.44 -65.68
C SER A 812 -10.25 36.21 -66.57
N LYS A 813 -9.26 35.89 -67.42
CA LYS A 813 -9.24 34.62 -68.20
C LYS A 813 -9.51 33.40 -67.29
N VAL A 814 -9.11 33.48 -66.02
CA VAL A 814 -9.36 32.49 -64.97
C VAL A 814 -10.86 32.28 -64.71
N SER A 815 -11.67 33.34 -64.68
CA SER A 815 -13.14 33.26 -64.49
C SER A 815 -13.84 32.59 -65.67
N GLU A 816 -13.34 32.79 -66.89
CA GLU A 816 -13.85 32.13 -68.10
C GLU A 816 -13.50 30.63 -68.11
N ILE A 817 -12.28 30.27 -67.71
CA ILE A 817 -11.84 28.87 -67.56
C ILE A 817 -12.68 28.15 -66.49
N GLU A 818 -12.91 28.78 -65.34
CA GLU A 818 -13.78 28.22 -64.28
C GLU A 818 -15.23 28.03 -64.75
N ARG A 819 -15.76 28.99 -65.52
CA ARG A 819 -17.10 28.91 -66.08
C ARG A 819 -17.21 27.77 -67.10
N SER A 820 -16.28 27.69 -68.04
CA SER A 820 -16.22 26.63 -69.05
C SER A 820 -16.03 25.25 -68.41
N TYR A 821 -15.20 25.15 -67.37
CA TYR A 821 -15.04 23.94 -66.56
C TYR A 821 -16.37 23.53 -65.91
N ASN A 822 -17.06 24.46 -65.24
CA ASN A 822 -18.34 24.18 -64.58
C ASN A 822 -19.45 23.82 -65.56
N GLU A 823 -19.48 24.44 -66.74
CA GLU A 823 -20.40 24.11 -67.83
C GLU A 823 -20.13 22.70 -68.37
N SER A 824 -18.85 22.35 -68.58
CA SER A 824 -18.43 21.03 -69.08
C SER A 824 -18.69 19.90 -68.07
N ILE A 825 -18.51 20.16 -66.77
CA ILE A 825 -18.88 19.21 -65.70
C ILE A 825 -20.40 19.00 -65.64
N ARG A 826 -21.20 20.07 -65.74
CA ARG A 826 -22.67 19.98 -65.73
C ARG A 826 -23.21 19.25 -66.96
N ALA A 827 -22.56 19.41 -68.11
CA ALA A 827 -22.90 18.74 -69.36
C ALA A 827 -22.31 17.32 -69.49
N GLU A 828 -21.46 16.89 -68.55
CA GLU A 828 -20.65 15.66 -68.61
C GLU A 828 -19.86 15.48 -69.92
N ASP A 829 -19.39 16.58 -70.52
CA ASP A 829 -18.63 16.55 -71.78
C ASP A 829 -17.12 16.36 -71.53
N LEU A 830 -16.68 15.11 -71.70
CA LEU A 830 -15.28 14.70 -71.51
C LEU A 830 -14.33 15.33 -72.53
N ASN A 831 -14.80 15.61 -73.76
CA ASN A 831 -13.94 16.13 -74.82
C ASN A 831 -13.63 17.60 -74.57
N SER A 832 -14.64 18.40 -74.21
CA SER A 832 -14.44 19.81 -73.84
C SER A 832 -13.56 19.94 -72.60
N LEU A 833 -13.71 19.06 -71.59
CA LEU A 833 -12.81 19.03 -70.43
C LEU A 833 -11.36 18.70 -70.80
N TYR A 834 -11.16 17.73 -71.71
CA TYR A 834 -9.83 17.37 -72.17
C TYR A 834 -9.18 18.48 -73.02
N ILE A 835 -9.94 19.12 -73.91
CA ILE A 835 -9.46 20.25 -74.72
C ILE A 835 -9.06 21.41 -73.81
N LEU A 836 -9.94 21.80 -72.88
CA LEU A 836 -9.66 22.85 -71.91
C LEU A 836 -8.43 22.51 -71.05
N ALA A 837 -8.30 21.27 -70.60
CA ALA A 837 -7.11 20.82 -69.87
C ALA A 837 -5.84 20.86 -70.74
N SER A 838 -5.91 20.47 -72.02
CA SER A 838 -4.78 20.52 -72.94
C SER A 838 -4.33 21.96 -73.21
N GLU A 839 -5.27 22.86 -73.48
CA GLU A 839 -4.98 24.29 -73.68
C GLU A 839 -4.35 24.92 -72.44
N GLN A 840 -4.79 24.53 -71.24
CA GLN A 840 -4.16 24.99 -70.00
C GLN A 840 -2.79 24.34 -69.76
N SER A 841 -2.59 23.10 -70.19
CA SER A 841 -1.31 22.39 -70.03
C SER A 841 -0.20 22.97 -70.90
N ASP A 842 -0.55 23.55 -72.05
CA ASP A 842 0.39 24.28 -72.91
C ASP A 842 0.92 25.57 -72.25
N ILE A 843 0.20 26.11 -71.26
CA ILE A 843 0.62 27.27 -70.47
C ILE A 843 1.34 26.83 -69.20
N ASP A 844 0.72 25.92 -68.44
CA ASP A 844 1.22 25.36 -67.20
C ASP A 844 0.70 23.92 -67.07
N PRO A 845 1.57 22.90 -67.27
CA PRO A 845 1.19 21.49 -67.22
C PRO A 845 0.46 21.09 -65.93
N LEU A 846 0.80 21.72 -64.80
CA LEU A 846 0.16 21.44 -63.52
C LEU A 846 -1.31 21.90 -63.51
N ARG A 847 -1.62 23.05 -64.11
CA ARG A 847 -3.00 23.57 -64.15
C ARG A 847 -3.93 22.66 -64.95
N GLY A 848 -3.49 22.22 -66.13
CA GLY A 848 -4.29 21.33 -66.96
C GLY A 848 -4.53 19.96 -66.32
N LEU A 849 -3.49 19.35 -65.74
CA LEU A 849 -3.62 18.09 -65.00
C LEU A 849 -4.50 18.24 -63.75
N ALA A 850 -4.37 19.34 -63.00
CA ALA A 850 -5.18 19.60 -61.82
C ALA A 850 -6.67 19.81 -62.15
N LEU A 851 -7.01 20.29 -63.34
CA LEU A 851 -8.40 20.41 -63.81
C LEU A 851 -9.03 19.04 -64.06
N LEU A 852 -8.28 18.12 -64.70
CA LEU A 852 -8.73 16.75 -64.90
C LEU A 852 -8.86 16.00 -63.57
N ASP A 853 -7.88 16.16 -62.67
CA ASP A 853 -7.91 15.56 -61.34
C ASP A 853 -9.11 16.07 -60.52
N ARG A 854 -9.41 17.39 -60.58
CA ARG A 854 -10.60 18.01 -59.98
C ARG A 854 -11.90 17.46 -60.56
N ALA A 855 -11.95 17.19 -61.87
CA ALA A 855 -13.12 16.63 -62.53
C ALA A 855 -13.42 15.21 -62.03
N ILE A 856 -12.40 14.38 -61.89
CA ILE A 856 -12.52 12.99 -61.37
C ILE A 856 -13.05 13.01 -59.93
N HIS A 857 -12.50 13.86 -59.07
CA HIS A 857 -12.89 13.94 -57.66
C HIS A 857 -14.22 14.67 -57.41
N SER A 858 -14.79 15.33 -58.42
CA SER A 858 -16.02 16.13 -58.25
C SER A 858 -17.25 15.29 -57.88
N GLY A 859 -17.21 13.97 -58.10
CA GLY A 859 -18.35 13.05 -57.88
C GLY A 859 -19.54 13.28 -58.82
N LYS A 860 -19.44 14.25 -59.74
CA LYS A 860 -20.49 14.63 -60.70
C LYS A 860 -20.40 13.88 -62.03
N ILE A 861 -19.34 13.11 -62.24
CA ILE A 861 -19.10 12.32 -63.44
C ILE A 861 -19.32 10.84 -63.10
N LEU A 862 -20.04 10.11 -63.95
CA LEU A 862 -20.23 8.66 -63.80
C LEU A 862 -18.90 7.90 -63.78
N GLU A 863 -18.80 6.84 -62.96
CA GLU A 863 -17.55 6.12 -62.68
C GLU A 863 -16.82 5.61 -63.95
N HIS A 864 -17.55 5.11 -64.95
CA HIS A 864 -16.97 4.64 -66.21
C HIS A 864 -16.40 5.79 -67.06
N LYS A 865 -16.97 6.99 -66.99
CA LYS A 865 -16.47 8.21 -67.65
C LYS A 865 -15.25 8.76 -66.91
N ALA A 866 -15.23 8.68 -65.58
CA ALA A 866 -14.08 9.04 -64.75
C ALA A 866 -12.85 8.16 -65.08
N LYS A 867 -13.03 6.85 -65.31
CA LYS A 867 -11.95 5.94 -65.78
C LYS A 867 -11.37 6.39 -67.13
N LYS A 868 -12.20 6.83 -68.08
CA LYS A 868 -11.72 7.39 -69.36
C LYS A 868 -10.95 8.68 -69.16
N LEU A 869 -11.44 9.57 -68.30
CA LEU A 869 -10.77 10.83 -68.00
C LEU A 869 -9.42 10.61 -67.29
N LYS A 870 -9.32 9.60 -66.42
CA LYS A 870 -8.07 9.14 -65.82
C LYS A 870 -7.06 8.68 -66.88
N ASN A 871 -7.50 7.90 -67.88
CA ASN A 871 -6.63 7.49 -68.99
C ASN A 871 -6.16 8.70 -69.81
N SER A 872 -7.03 9.68 -70.07
CA SER A 872 -6.66 10.94 -70.74
C SER A 872 -5.69 11.78 -69.91
N MET A 873 -5.81 11.76 -68.59
CA MET A 873 -4.88 12.43 -67.68
C MET A 873 -3.50 11.73 -67.67
N ILE A 874 -3.46 10.39 -67.71
CA ILE A 874 -2.22 9.62 -67.82
C ILE A 874 -1.50 9.93 -69.14
N SER A 875 -2.22 9.97 -70.27
CA SER A 875 -1.62 10.30 -71.56
C SER A 875 -1.09 11.73 -71.61
N LEU A 876 -1.81 12.68 -71.00
CA LEU A 876 -1.37 14.06 -70.90
C LEU A 876 -0.15 14.20 -69.98
N TYR A 877 -0.12 13.49 -68.86
CA TYR A 877 1.04 13.45 -67.97
C TYR A 877 2.29 12.90 -68.66
N GLN A 878 2.17 11.83 -69.45
CA GLN A 878 3.31 11.27 -70.20
C GLN A 878 3.96 12.30 -71.13
N ARG A 879 3.16 13.24 -71.66
CA ARG A 879 3.63 14.28 -72.59
C ARG A 879 4.43 15.39 -71.91
N TYR A 880 4.04 15.80 -70.69
CA TYR A 880 4.66 16.88 -69.94
C TYR A 880 5.41 16.39 -68.68
N SER A 881 5.74 15.09 -68.61
CA SER A 881 6.35 14.51 -67.40
C SER A 881 7.72 15.13 -67.08
N GLU A 882 8.50 15.50 -68.11
CA GLU A 882 9.81 16.14 -67.96
C GLU A 882 9.69 17.58 -67.43
N ASP A 883 8.61 18.28 -67.76
CA ASP A 883 8.34 19.68 -67.38
C ASP A 883 7.78 19.85 -65.96
N LEU A 884 7.53 18.76 -65.23
CA LEU A 884 6.95 18.78 -63.89
C LEU A 884 7.95 18.33 -62.83
N ALA A 885 8.21 19.17 -61.83
CA ALA A 885 8.97 18.81 -60.64
C ALA A 885 8.20 17.79 -59.77
N VAL A 886 8.91 16.98 -58.97
CA VAL A 886 8.29 16.02 -58.06
C VAL A 886 7.41 16.72 -57.01
N SER A 887 7.80 17.90 -56.54
CA SER A 887 7.00 18.72 -55.61
C SER A 887 5.56 18.98 -56.10
N ASP A 888 5.40 19.17 -57.41
CA ASP A 888 4.13 19.56 -58.02
C ASP A 888 3.24 18.34 -58.31
N ARG A 889 3.85 17.19 -58.59
CA ARG A 889 3.16 15.92 -58.89
C ARG A 889 2.37 15.36 -57.72
N ARG A 890 2.78 15.70 -56.48
CA ARG A 890 2.06 15.32 -55.25
C ARG A 890 0.59 15.73 -55.26
N LEU A 891 0.25 16.82 -55.96
CA LEU A 891 -1.13 17.31 -56.05
C LEU A 891 -2.03 16.46 -56.95
N LEU A 892 -1.45 15.52 -57.71
CA LEU A 892 -2.13 14.75 -58.77
C LEU A 892 -2.43 13.31 -58.29
N ARG A 893 -3.49 13.15 -57.49
CA ARG A 893 -3.81 11.88 -56.80
C ARG A 893 -4.23 10.74 -57.73
N ASN A 894 -4.78 11.05 -58.90
CA ASN A 894 -5.22 10.03 -59.84
C ASN A 894 -4.09 9.48 -60.72
N LEU A 895 -2.88 10.02 -60.65
CA LEU A 895 -1.70 9.43 -61.29
C LEU A 895 -1.10 8.42 -60.32
N SER A 896 -1.11 7.13 -60.67
CA SER A 896 -0.56 6.06 -59.83
C SER A 896 0.99 6.08 -59.84
N LEU A 897 1.56 7.19 -59.36
CA LEU A 897 3.00 7.40 -59.24
C LEU A 897 3.51 6.74 -57.95
N GLN A 898 4.79 6.35 -57.95
CA GLN A 898 5.42 5.75 -56.78
C GLN A 898 5.94 6.83 -55.81
N ASN A 899 5.93 6.51 -54.53
CA ASN A 899 6.52 7.35 -53.48
C ASN A 899 7.97 6.92 -53.25
N LEU A 900 8.90 7.87 -53.31
CA LEU A 900 10.31 7.64 -53.01
C LEU A 900 10.57 7.99 -51.55
N VAL A 901 10.99 7.00 -50.78
CA VAL A 901 11.29 7.15 -49.36
C VAL A 901 12.80 7.20 -49.16
N VAL A 902 13.29 8.33 -48.66
CA VAL A 902 14.67 8.51 -48.22
C VAL A 902 14.76 8.08 -46.76
N VAL A 903 15.68 7.17 -46.46
CA VAL A 903 15.79 6.53 -45.14
C VAL A 903 16.89 7.22 -44.34
N ASP A 904 16.53 7.67 -43.14
CA ASP A 904 17.43 8.29 -42.17
C ASP A 904 18.28 7.24 -41.42
N THR A 905 19.40 7.68 -40.83
CA THR A 905 20.41 6.83 -40.19
C THR A 905 19.85 6.06 -39.00
N ASN A 906 18.99 6.68 -38.19
CA ASN A 906 18.30 6.04 -37.05
C ASN A 906 17.55 4.76 -37.44
N ILE A 907 16.80 4.76 -38.55
CA ILE A 907 16.08 3.58 -39.04
C ILE A 907 17.04 2.48 -39.51
N LEU A 908 18.18 2.86 -40.10
CA LEU A 908 19.21 1.91 -40.51
C LEU A 908 19.91 1.29 -39.29
N ILE A 909 20.10 2.05 -38.21
CA ILE A 909 20.63 1.55 -36.93
C ILE A 909 19.66 0.54 -36.30
N ASP A 910 18.35 0.80 -36.32
CA ASP A 910 17.35 -0.17 -35.84
C ASP A 910 17.41 -1.48 -36.65
N ALA A 911 17.55 -1.38 -37.99
CA ALA A 911 17.71 -2.54 -38.85
C ALA A 911 19.02 -3.30 -38.57
N LEU A 912 20.09 -2.60 -38.20
CA LEU A 912 21.38 -3.17 -37.81
C LEU A 912 21.26 -3.92 -36.47
N GLN A 913 20.71 -3.28 -35.44
CA GLN A 913 20.45 -3.89 -34.14
C GLN A 913 19.69 -5.20 -34.31
N ARG A 914 18.64 -5.19 -35.14
CA ARG A 914 17.86 -6.39 -35.42
C ARG A 914 18.67 -7.51 -36.07
N ARG A 915 19.44 -7.22 -37.12
CA ARG A 915 20.22 -8.27 -37.81
C ARG A 915 21.29 -8.88 -36.91
N ILE A 916 21.86 -8.08 -36.02
CA ILE A 916 22.77 -8.56 -34.98
C ILE A 916 22.00 -9.48 -34.01
N ALA A 917 20.84 -9.08 -33.52
CA ALA A 917 19.99 -9.91 -32.65
C ALA A 917 19.62 -11.26 -33.30
N GLN A 918 19.30 -11.27 -34.60
CA GLN A 918 19.03 -12.50 -35.37
C GLN A 918 20.26 -13.39 -35.48
N SER A 919 21.44 -12.81 -35.68
CA SER A 919 22.71 -13.57 -35.73
C SER A 919 23.10 -14.18 -34.38
N LEU A 920 22.61 -13.60 -33.28
CA LEU A 920 22.75 -14.10 -31.92
C LEU A 920 21.64 -15.09 -31.52
N GLU A 921 20.71 -15.41 -32.44
CA GLU A 921 19.54 -16.27 -32.20
C GLU A 921 18.68 -15.82 -30.99
N MET A 922 18.64 -14.50 -30.74
CA MET A 922 17.88 -13.91 -29.65
C MET A 922 16.38 -13.96 -29.93
N SER A 923 15.59 -14.15 -28.86
CA SER A 923 14.12 -14.14 -28.91
C SER A 923 13.54 -12.73 -28.67
N SER A 924 14.23 -11.67 -29.14
CA SER A 924 13.87 -10.27 -28.88
C SER A 924 12.46 -9.90 -29.30
N ASP A 925 11.87 -10.64 -30.25
CA ASP A 925 10.53 -10.38 -30.78
C ASP A 925 9.38 -10.67 -29.78
N ILE A 926 9.61 -11.47 -28.73
CA ILE A 926 8.60 -11.83 -27.70
C ILE A 926 8.60 -10.86 -26.53
N ARG A 927 9.72 -10.15 -26.31
CA ARG A 927 9.83 -9.16 -25.27
C ARG A 927 8.83 -8.02 -25.53
N LEU A 928 8.22 -7.51 -24.45
CA LEU A 928 7.35 -6.33 -24.52
C LEU A 928 8.24 -5.10 -24.64
N ASP A 929 8.51 -4.69 -25.86
CA ASP A 929 9.16 -3.42 -26.18
C ASP A 929 8.31 -2.74 -27.25
N LEU A 930 7.20 -2.13 -26.79
CA LEU A 930 6.12 -1.64 -27.65
C LEU A 930 6.37 -0.24 -28.21
N VAL A 931 7.58 0.27 -28.08
CA VAL A 931 7.95 1.51 -28.76
C VAL A 931 7.84 1.26 -30.27
N GLY A 932 6.78 1.79 -30.91
CA GLY A 932 6.49 1.60 -32.34
C GLY A 932 7.63 2.03 -33.28
N HIS A 933 8.60 2.77 -32.74
CA HIS A 933 9.86 3.14 -33.36
C HIS A 933 10.68 1.95 -33.86
N ARG A 934 10.85 0.89 -33.04
CA ARG A 934 11.76 -0.22 -33.38
C ARG A 934 11.26 -1.11 -34.52
N HIS A 935 10.01 -0.99 -34.94
CA HIS A 935 9.42 -1.79 -36.01
C HIS A 935 9.18 -1.01 -37.31
N PHE A 936 9.48 0.29 -37.35
CA PHE A 936 9.23 1.10 -38.54
C PHE A 936 10.07 0.64 -39.76
N HIS A 937 11.32 0.22 -39.53
CA HIS A 937 12.20 -0.31 -40.56
C HIS A 937 11.62 -1.57 -41.26
N HIS A 938 10.91 -2.42 -40.51
CA HIS A 938 10.21 -3.60 -41.07
C HIS A 938 9.11 -3.22 -42.03
N MET A 939 8.30 -2.25 -41.65
CA MET A 939 7.15 -1.82 -42.44
C MET A 939 7.58 -1.14 -43.74
N LEU A 940 8.70 -0.41 -43.72
CA LEU A 940 9.33 0.14 -44.93
C LEU A 940 9.72 -0.96 -45.91
N LEU A 941 10.40 -2.01 -45.42
CA LEU A 941 10.79 -3.16 -46.25
C LEU A 941 9.56 -3.91 -46.78
N TYR A 942 8.54 -4.12 -45.95
CA TYR A 942 7.28 -4.75 -46.35
C TYR A 942 6.60 -4.01 -47.52
N PHE A 943 6.43 -2.69 -47.41
CA PHE A 943 5.81 -1.91 -48.48
C PHE A 943 6.69 -1.80 -49.74
N ALA A 944 8.01 -1.78 -49.58
CA ALA A 944 8.95 -1.82 -50.70
C ALA A 944 8.83 -3.14 -51.48
N LYS A 945 8.80 -4.29 -50.80
CA LYS A 945 8.61 -5.61 -51.41
C LYS A 945 7.26 -5.75 -52.13
N GLN A 946 6.21 -5.08 -51.64
CA GLN A 946 4.90 -5.00 -52.30
C GLN A 946 4.87 -4.03 -53.51
N ASN A 947 6.01 -3.44 -53.90
CA ASN A 947 6.11 -2.41 -54.95
C ASN A 947 5.24 -1.16 -54.70
N ARG A 948 4.89 -0.89 -53.43
CA ARG A 948 4.07 0.28 -53.04
C ARG A 948 4.89 1.55 -52.86
N LEU A 949 6.18 1.39 -52.56
CA LEU A 949 7.14 2.49 -52.42
C LEU A 949 8.52 2.06 -52.91
N MET A 950 9.38 3.05 -53.14
CA MET A 950 10.80 2.84 -53.46
C MET A 950 11.64 3.39 -52.31
N LEU A 951 12.74 2.73 -51.97
CA LEU A 951 13.63 3.14 -50.87
C LEU A 951 14.96 3.66 -51.43
N HIS A 952 15.51 4.67 -50.78
CA HIS A 952 16.80 5.25 -51.08
C HIS A 952 17.58 5.59 -49.81
N VAL A 953 18.86 5.28 -49.80
CA VAL A 953 19.81 5.66 -48.75
C VAL A 953 20.77 6.70 -49.33
N THR A 954 20.92 7.84 -48.66
CA THR A 954 21.86 8.90 -49.07
C THR A 954 23.30 8.52 -48.74
N ALA A 955 24.26 9.15 -49.41
CA ALA A 955 25.68 8.96 -49.10
C ALA A 955 26.01 9.37 -47.65
N THR A 956 25.32 10.38 -47.13
CA THR A 956 25.42 10.88 -45.76
C THR A 956 24.97 9.81 -44.75
N ALA A 957 23.78 9.23 -44.93
CA ALA A 957 23.28 8.18 -44.05
C ALA A 957 24.14 6.90 -44.09
N GLU A 958 24.67 6.55 -45.27
CA GLU A 958 25.63 5.44 -45.40
C GLU A 958 26.94 5.72 -44.63
N ALA A 959 27.48 6.94 -44.74
CA ALA A 959 28.70 7.34 -44.03
C ALA A 959 28.50 7.38 -42.51
N GLU A 960 27.36 7.87 -42.04
CA GLU A 960 27.02 7.90 -40.62
C GLU A 960 26.81 6.50 -40.04
N LEU A 961 26.14 5.61 -40.76
CA LEU A 961 25.97 4.22 -40.33
C LEU A 961 27.31 3.51 -40.15
N ARG A 962 28.26 3.70 -41.08
CA ARG A 962 29.62 3.16 -40.94
C ARG A 962 30.38 3.80 -39.77
N ALA A 963 30.32 5.13 -39.65
CA ALA A 963 30.95 5.85 -38.55
C ALA A 963 30.35 5.51 -37.17
N PHE A 964 29.09 5.06 -37.12
CA PHE A 964 28.45 4.59 -35.90
C PHE A 964 29.08 3.27 -35.40
N VAL A 965 29.35 2.35 -36.33
CA VAL A 965 29.95 1.03 -36.08
C VAL A 965 31.42 1.13 -35.67
N ASP A 966 32.16 2.06 -36.29
CA ASP A 966 33.60 2.24 -36.02
C ASP A 966 33.91 2.77 -34.60
N LYS A 967 32.91 3.29 -33.88
CA LYS A 967 33.08 3.80 -32.51
C LYS A 967 32.92 2.69 -31.48
N GLU A 968 34.00 2.43 -30.74
CA GLU A 968 34.01 1.44 -29.65
C GLU A 968 32.88 1.68 -28.64
N GLY A 969 32.21 0.60 -28.23
CA GLY A 969 31.15 0.60 -27.22
C GLY A 969 29.77 1.04 -27.69
N ARG A 970 29.62 1.77 -28.81
CA ARG A 970 28.29 2.21 -29.30
C ARG A 970 27.41 1.06 -29.76
N LEU A 971 27.97 0.06 -30.44
CA LEU A 971 27.22 -1.11 -30.86
C LEU A 971 26.67 -1.92 -29.68
N LEU A 972 27.44 -2.05 -28.61
CA LEU A 972 27.00 -2.74 -27.40
C LEU A 972 25.90 -1.94 -26.69
N SER A 973 25.98 -0.60 -26.69
CA SER A 973 24.97 0.27 -26.08
C SER A 973 23.56 0.12 -26.69
N LEU A 974 23.44 -0.41 -27.91
CA LEU A 974 22.15 -0.76 -28.48
C LEU A 974 21.45 -1.91 -27.73
N PHE A 975 22.16 -2.63 -26.87
CA PHE A 975 21.68 -3.81 -26.15
C PHE A 975 21.81 -3.67 -24.63
N ASP A 976 21.95 -2.46 -24.09
CA ASP A 976 22.20 -2.22 -22.65
C ASP A 976 21.17 -2.87 -21.70
N GLU A 977 19.94 -3.11 -22.17
CA GLU A 977 18.89 -3.78 -21.39
C GLU A 977 18.74 -5.28 -21.70
N MET A 978 19.70 -5.88 -22.40
CA MET A 978 19.70 -7.30 -22.76
C MET A 978 20.99 -7.97 -22.33
N PHE A 979 20.88 -9.18 -21.80
CA PHE A 979 22.06 -10.01 -21.63
C PHE A 979 22.57 -10.48 -23.00
N ILE A 980 23.87 -10.35 -23.22
CA ILE A 980 24.54 -10.91 -24.39
C ILE A 980 25.79 -11.65 -23.92
N ASN A 981 25.86 -12.93 -24.28
CA ASN A 981 27.06 -13.73 -24.05
C ASN A 981 28.28 -13.10 -24.78
N PRO A 982 29.38 -12.79 -24.08
CA PRO A 982 30.58 -12.18 -24.68
C PRO A 982 31.20 -12.99 -25.82
N GLN A 983 31.12 -14.33 -25.78
CA GLN A 983 31.64 -15.20 -26.83
C GLN A 983 30.79 -15.11 -28.09
N SER A 984 29.47 -15.27 -27.96
CA SER A 984 28.53 -15.12 -29.06
C SER A 984 28.56 -13.70 -29.65
N TRP A 985 28.74 -12.69 -28.80
CA TRP A 985 28.93 -11.31 -29.23
C TRP A 985 30.18 -11.14 -30.08
N ALA A 986 31.34 -11.60 -29.61
CA ALA A 986 32.60 -11.51 -30.35
C ALA A 986 32.54 -12.24 -31.70
N GLU A 987 31.85 -13.39 -31.74
CA GLU A 987 31.61 -14.12 -32.98
C GLU A 987 30.65 -13.40 -33.92
N ALA A 988 29.57 -12.79 -33.43
CA ALA A 988 28.58 -12.07 -34.23
C ALA A 988 29.09 -10.70 -34.73
N THR A 989 29.94 -10.04 -33.94
CA THR A 989 30.45 -8.68 -34.17
C THR A 989 31.85 -8.62 -34.80
N SER A 990 32.34 -9.73 -35.34
CA SER A 990 33.56 -9.71 -36.18
C SER A 990 33.40 -8.69 -37.33
N ALA A 991 34.46 -7.94 -37.64
CA ALA A 991 34.42 -6.88 -38.67
C ALA A 991 33.85 -7.36 -40.02
N GLU A 992 34.23 -8.57 -40.45
CA GLU A 992 33.74 -9.18 -41.69
C GLU A 992 32.21 -9.42 -41.68
N LYS A 993 31.66 -9.91 -40.55
CA LYS A 993 30.21 -10.15 -40.43
C LYS A 993 29.43 -8.85 -40.35
N ILE A 994 29.92 -7.87 -39.60
CA ILE A 994 29.26 -6.55 -39.51
C ILE A 994 29.23 -5.88 -40.89
N ASP A 995 30.35 -5.89 -41.63
CA ASP A 995 30.38 -5.36 -42.99
C ASP A 995 29.42 -6.10 -43.93
N ALA A 996 29.30 -7.43 -43.80
CA ALA A 996 28.33 -8.21 -44.56
C ALA A 996 26.87 -7.81 -44.21
N ILE A 997 26.58 -7.59 -42.92
CA ILE A 997 25.28 -7.14 -42.43
C ILE A 997 24.95 -5.75 -42.98
N ILE A 998 25.86 -4.78 -42.87
CA ILE A 998 25.70 -3.41 -43.39
C ILE A 998 25.42 -3.43 -44.89
N ASN A 999 26.25 -4.15 -45.66
CA ASN A 999 26.05 -4.25 -47.11
C ASN A 999 24.72 -4.90 -47.47
N GLY A 1000 24.26 -5.88 -46.66
CA GLY A 1000 22.93 -6.46 -46.80
C GLY A 1000 21.81 -5.45 -46.53
N ILE A 1001 21.93 -4.62 -45.49
CA ILE A 1001 20.95 -3.57 -45.15
C ILE A 1001 20.90 -2.53 -46.27
N LEU A 1002 22.05 -2.00 -46.69
CA LEU A 1002 22.13 -1.00 -47.77
C LEU A 1002 21.53 -1.53 -49.08
N LYS A 1003 21.69 -2.81 -49.38
CA LYS A 1003 21.06 -3.44 -50.55
C LYS A 1003 19.53 -3.50 -50.44
N ASP A 1004 19.00 -3.81 -49.27
CA ASP A 1004 17.55 -3.96 -49.06
C ASP A 1004 16.83 -2.61 -48.95
N PHE A 1005 17.49 -1.60 -48.37
CA PHE A 1005 16.96 -0.23 -48.22
C PHE A 1005 17.29 0.71 -49.40
N ASN A 1006 17.97 0.23 -50.45
CA ASN A 1006 18.27 1.03 -51.65
C ASN A 1006 17.73 0.36 -52.91
N THR A 1007 16.40 0.38 -53.06
CA THR A 1007 15.71 -0.21 -54.23
C THR A 1007 15.64 0.74 -55.43
N TRP A 1008 15.83 2.05 -55.19
CA TRP A 1008 15.84 3.07 -56.23
C TRP A 1008 17.25 3.37 -56.76
N ARG A 1009 17.35 3.66 -58.05
CA ARG A 1009 18.60 4.12 -58.67
C ARG A 1009 18.38 5.48 -59.32
N ALA A 1010 19.24 6.44 -58.97
CA ALA A 1010 19.17 7.77 -59.53
C ALA A 1010 19.30 7.73 -61.07
N PRO A 1011 18.44 8.45 -61.81
CA PRO A 1011 18.55 8.57 -63.25
C PRO A 1011 19.85 9.30 -63.64
N ARG A 1012 20.47 8.92 -64.76
CA ARG A 1012 21.73 9.52 -65.24
C ARG A 1012 21.64 11.03 -65.52
N ALA A 1013 20.46 11.50 -65.90
CA ALA A 1013 20.13 12.91 -66.06
C ALA A 1013 18.62 13.08 -65.82
N ALA A 1014 18.24 14.06 -65.01
CA ALA A 1014 16.86 14.47 -64.82
C ALA A 1014 16.80 16.01 -64.87
N PRO A 1015 15.80 16.60 -65.55
CA PRO A 1015 15.61 18.06 -65.56
C PRO A 1015 15.47 18.61 -64.13
N VAL A 1016 16.13 19.73 -63.86
CA VAL A 1016 16.10 20.45 -62.58
C VAL A 1016 15.27 21.72 -62.76
N HIS A 1017 14.18 21.84 -62.01
CA HIS A 1017 13.27 22.99 -62.07
C HIS A 1017 13.54 23.99 -60.94
N LYS A 1018 13.84 23.49 -59.73
CA LYS A 1018 14.25 24.29 -58.57
C LYS A 1018 15.49 23.65 -57.94
N THR A 1019 16.52 24.45 -57.69
CA THR A 1019 17.66 24.06 -56.85
C THR A 1019 17.55 24.87 -55.56
N VAL A 1020 17.62 24.18 -54.43
CA VAL A 1020 17.60 24.79 -53.10
C VAL A 1020 19.04 24.87 -52.63
N GLU A 1021 19.49 26.09 -52.35
CA GLU A 1021 20.81 26.35 -51.80
C GLU A 1021 20.80 26.19 -50.28
N LEU A 1022 21.95 25.87 -49.69
CA LEU A 1022 22.08 25.72 -48.23
C LEU A 1022 21.60 26.97 -47.48
N THR A 1023 21.86 28.16 -48.02
CA THR A 1023 21.43 29.42 -47.41
C THR A 1023 19.91 29.59 -47.33
N GLU A 1024 19.16 29.11 -48.34
CA GLU A 1024 17.69 29.14 -48.34
C GLU A 1024 17.14 28.21 -47.25
N LEU A 1025 17.75 27.04 -47.08
CA LEU A 1025 17.39 26.10 -46.01
C LEU A 1025 17.74 26.65 -44.62
N GLU A 1026 18.91 27.28 -44.45
CA GLU A 1026 19.30 27.92 -43.19
C GLU A 1026 18.34 29.07 -42.80
N GLU A 1027 17.95 29.92 -43.75
CA GLU A 1027 16.95 30.98 -43.52
C GLU A 1027 15.60 30.40 -43.10
N PHE A 1028 15.17 29.29 -43.71
CA PHE A 1028 13.96 28.57 -43.33
C PHE A 1028 14.04 28.02 -41.89
N LEU A 1029 15.17 27.40 -41.52
CA LEU A 1029 15.38 26.87 -40.17
C LEU A 1029 15.39 28.00 -39.13
N LEU A 1030 16.02 29.14 -39.44
CA LEU A 1030 15.98 30.35 -38.61
C LEU A 1030 14.56 30.91 -38.46
N GLY A 1031 13.73 30.80 -39.49
CA GLY A 1031 12.29 31.12 -39.42
C GLY A 1031 11.50 30.27 -38.41
N HIS A 1032 12.02 29.08 -38.06
CA HIS A 1032 11.44 28.16 -37.08
C HIS A 1032 12.29 28.01 -35.80
N ARG A 1033 13.16 28.99 -35.53
CA ARG A 1033 14.14 28.97 -34.44
C ARG A 1033 13.55 28.64 -33.07
N GLU A 1034 12.37 29.17 -32.73
CA GLU A 1034 11.72 28.93 -31.44
C GLU A 1034 11.53 27.44 -31.14
N ILE A 1035 11.26 26.59 -32.15
CA ILE A 1035 11.15 25.14 -31.96
C ILE A 1035 12.53 24.54 -31.73
N TYR A 1036 13.49 24.89 -32.58
CA TYR A 1036 14.84 24.31 -32.54
C TYR A 1036 15.61 24.70 -31.28
N GLU A 1037 15.38 25.88 -30.71
CA GLU A 1037 15.90 26.27 -29.39
C GLU A 1037 15.35 25.35 -28.29
N GLN A 1038 14.04 25.10 -28.29
CA GLN A 1038 13.43 24.20 -27.31
C GLN A 1038 13.85 22.74 -27.49
N LEU A 1039 14.01 22.29 -28.73
CA LEU A 1039 14.60 20.99 -29.04
C LEU A 1039 16.05 20.93 -28.56
N THR A 1040 16.79 22.02 -28.66
CA THR A 1040 18.16 22.12 -28.17
C THR A 1040 18.20 22.01 -26.64
N ASP A 1041 17.35 22.75 -25.92
CA ASP A 1041 17.21 22.67 -24.46
C ASP A 1041 16.81 21.24 -24.01
N TYR A 1042 15.95 20.58 -24.80
CA TYR A 1042 15.47 19.24 -24.52
C TYR A 1042 16.51 18.15 -24.81
N LYS A 1043 17.27 18.26 -25.90
CA LYS A 1043 18.32 17.30 -26.30
C LYS A 1043 19.61 17.49 -25.50
N LEU A 1044 19.86 18.68 -24.94
CA LEU A 1044 21.08 19.01 -24.17
C LEU A 1044 21.46 18.00 -23.08
N PRO A 1045 20.52 17.47 -22.26
CA PRO A 1045 20.84 16.52 -21.20
C PRO A 1045 21.08 15.08 -21.69
N ARG A 1046 20.67 14.76 -22.92
CA ARG A 1046 20.57 13.38 -23.43
C ARG A 1046 21.51 13.07 -24.59
N SER A 1047 21.96 14.09 -25.33
CA SER A 1047 22.76 13.93 -26.54
C SER A 1047 24.09 14.69 -26.44
N HIS A 1048 25.18 13.99 -26.75
CA HIS A 1048 26.49 14.60 -27.06
C HIS A 1048 26.63 14.96 -28.56
N GLY A 1049 25.51 15.11 -29.27
CA GLY A 1049 25.43 15.37 -30.71
C GLY A 1049 26.12 16.67 -31.14
N ASN A 1050 26.66 16.67 -32.37
CA ASN A 1050 27.33 17.83 -32.94
C ASN A 1050 26.27 18.79 -33.51
N ARG A 1051 26.01 19.88 -32.80
CA ARG A 1051 25.08 20.95 -33.21
C ARG A 1051 25.63 21.76 -34.37
N SER A 1052 24.73 22.31 -35.18
CA SER A 1052 25.08 23.16 -36.31
C SER A 1052 24.98 24.65 -35.95
N VAL A 1053 25.90 25.46 -36.47
CA VAL A 1053 25.78 26.92 -36.42
C VAL A 1053 25.08 27.36 -37.71
N LEU A 1054 23.84 27.82 -37.62
CA LEU A 1054 23.05 28.23 -38.79
C LEU A 1054 23.41 29.67 -39.21
N GLY A 1055 23.95 29.86 -40.42
CA GLY A 1055 24.27 31.17 -40.97
C GLY A 1055 25.25 32.01 -40.11
N LYS A 1056 24.88 33.26 -39.79
CA LYS A 1056 25.68 34.19 -38.94
C LYS A 1056 25.30 34.16 -37.45
N HIS A 1057 24.51 33.19 -37.00
CA HIS A 1057 24.14 33.11 -35.59
C HIS A 1057 25.33 32.71 -34.71
N GLU A 1058 25.39 33.25 -33.49
CA GLU A 1058 26.49 32.98 -32.55
C GLU A 1058 26.33 31.66 -31.78
N GLU A 1059 25.10 31.16 -31.65
CA GLU A 1059 24.77 29.95 -30.87
C GLU A 1059 24.43 28.76 -31.77
N ALA A 1060 24.99 27.59 -31.44
CA ALA A 1060 24.71 26.35 -32.16
C ALA A 1060 23.39 25.73 -31.70
N ILE A 1061 22.49 25.47 -32.65
CA ILE A 1061 21.17 24.87 -32.44
C ILE A 1061 21.03 23.61 -33.31
N PHE A 1062 20.13 22.70 -32.95
CA PHE A 1062 19.73 21.61 -33.85
C PHE A 1062 19.02 22.18 -35.10
N PRO A 1063 19.09 21.53 -36.29
CA PRO A 1063 19.49 20.14 -36.55
C PRO A 1063 21.01 19.85 -36.62
N GLU A 1064 21.41 18.57 -36.62
CA GLU A 1064 22.80 18.15 -36.86
C GLU A 1064 23.21 18.36 -38.33
N ALA A 1065 24.52 18.45 -38.60
CA ALA A 1065 25.01 18.73 -39.95
C ALA A 1065 24.63 17.64 -40.97
N GLY A 1066 24.55 16.38 -40.53
CA GLY A 1066 24.08 15.26 -41.33
C GLY A 1066 22.60 15.38 -41.72
N ASP A 1067 21.75 15.75 -40.76
CA ASP A 1067 20.32 15.97 -40.99
C ASP A 1067 20.08 17.10 -41.99
N ILE A 1068 20.83 18.20 -41.88
CA ILE A 1068 20.75 19.33 -42.82
C ILE A 1068 21.09 18.87 -44.25
N ASP A 1069 22.09 18.00 -44.42
CA ASP A 1069 22.48 17.47 -45.73
C ASP A 1069 21.41 16.53 -46.31
N ILE A 1070 20.77 15.71 -45.47
CA ILE A 1070 19.61 14.89 -45.87
C ILE A 1070 18.43 15.80 -46.27
N MET A 1071 18.11 16.84 -45.49
CA MET A 1071 17.06 17.82 -45.81
C MET A 1071 17.33 18.51 -47.16
N LEU A 1072 18.58 18.95 -47.38
CA LEU A 1072 19.01 19.60 -48.62
C LEU A 1072 18.91 18.66 -49.83
N THR A 1073 19.35 17.41 -49.66
CA THR A 1073 19.26 16.38 -50.69
C THR A 1073 17.80 16.12 -51.08
N CYS A 1074 16.91 15.97 -50.10
CA CYS A 1074 15.48 15.76 -50.35
C CYS A 1074 14.80 16.97 -51.01
N ALA A 1075 15.15 18.19 -50.59
CA ALA A 1075 14.65 19.42 -51.20
C ALA A 1075 15.05 19.52 -52.68
N ASN A 1076 16.31 19.23 -53.00
CA ASN A 1076 16.81 19.22 -54.37
C ASN A 1076 16.17 18.11 -55.21
N MET A 1077 16.01 16.90 -54.67
CA MET A 1077 15.29 15.81 -55.35
C MET A 1077 13.82 16.19 -55.64
N ALA A 1078 13.17 16.97 -54.78
CA ALA A 1078 11.79 17.43 -54.98
C ALA A 1078 11.67 18.46 -56.11
N GLY A 1079 12.71 19.29 -56.29
CA GLY A 1079 12.84 20.22 -57.42
C GLY A 1079 13.22 19.58 -58.75
N MET A 1080 13.51 18.28 -58.78
CA MET A 1080 13.86 17.53 -60.00
C MET A 1080 12.64 16.84 -60.61
N SER A 1081 12.76 16.50 -61.90
CA SER A 1081 11.76 15.75 -62.65
C SER A 1081 12.12 14.25 -62.70
N LEU A 1082 11.91 13.53 -61.57
CA LEU A 1082 12.29 12.11 -61.44
C LEU A 1082 11.27 11.17 -62.10
N PRO A 1083 11.66 10.22 -62.97
CA PRO A 1083 10.70 9.38 -63.69
C PRO A 1083 9.87 8.49 -62.75
N LYS A 1084 8.55 8.43 -62.95
CA LYS A 1084 7.58 7.61 -62.20
C LYS A 1084 7.45 7.91 -60.69
N ILE A 1085 8.18 8.89 -60.17
CA ILE A 1085 8.09 9.33 -58.78
C ILE A 1085 7.08 10.47 -58.67
N GLY A 1086 6.18 10.35 -57.70
CA GLY A 1086 5.11 11.31 -57.41
C GLY A 1086 5.33 12.14 -56.15
N SER A 1087 6.07 11.60 -55.17
CA SER A 1087 6.43 12.34 -53.96
C SER A 1087 7.74 11.82 -53.36
N ILE A 1088 8.37 12.67 -52.55
CA ILE A 1088 9.53 12.32 -51.72
C ILE A 1088 9.12 12.38 -50.25
N ILE A 1089 9.46 11.33 -49.53
CA ILE A 1089 9.15 11.14 -48.12
C ILE A 1089 10.47 10.83 -47.40
N VAL A 1090 10.78 11.54 -46.34
CA VAL A 1090 11.88 11.18 -45.43
C VAL A 1090 11.31 10.29 -44.35
N ALA A 1091 11.82 9.07 -44.22
CA ALA A 1091 11.53 8.22 -43.07
C ALA A 1091 12.56 8.56 -41.99
N SER A 1092 12.14 9.31 -40.97
CA SER A 1092 12.97 9.72 -39.83
C SER A 1092 12.10 9.81 -38.58
N GLN A 1093 12.66 9.36 -37.46
CA GLN A 1093 12.03 9.49 -36.15
C GLN A 1093 12.52 10.71 -35.38
N ASP A 1094 13.53 11.41 -35.90
CA ASP A 1094 14.14 12.53 -35.22
C ASP A 1094 13.17 13.72 -35.12
N SER A 1095 13.17 14.36 -33.97
CA SER A 1095 12.39 15.57 -33.71
C SER A 1095 12.79 16.72 -34.65
N ASP A 1096 14.01 16.70 -35.17
CA ASP A 1096 14.52 17.69 -36.13
C ASP A 1096 13.72 17.69 -37.45
N PHE A 1097 13.27 16.51 -37.91
CA PHE A 1097 12.40 16.40 -39.09
C PHE A 1097 10.90 16.45 -38.74
N THR A 1098 10.51 15.91 -37.58
CA THR A 1098 9.11 15.58 -37.30
C THR A 1098 8.26 16.74 -36.76
N HIS A 1099 8.89 17.76 -36.14
CA HIS A 1099 8.16 18.96 -35.71
C HIS A 1099 7.79 19.90 -36.85
N VAL A 1100 8.62 19.96 -37.89
CA VAL A 1100 8.49 20.92 -38.99
C VAL A 1100 8.06 20.23 -40.30
N THR A 1101 7.69 18.94 -40.25
CA THR A 1101 7.29 18.08 -41.38
C THR A 1101 6.39 18.76 -42.41
N ARG A 1102 5.34 19.44 -41.94
CA ARG A 1102 4.34 20.05 -42.84
C ARG A 1102 4.81 21.38 -43.43
N ALA A 1103 5.75 22.06 -42.78
CA ALA A 1103 6.38 23.25 -43.35
C ALA A 1103 7.41 22.86 -44.43
N PHE A 1104 8.17 21.76 -44.25
CA PHE A 1104 8.96 21.17 -45.34
C PHE A 1104 8.09 20.80 -46.55
N GLU A 1105 6.90 20.24 -46.29
CA GLU A 1105 5.93 19.85 -47.32
C GLU A 1105 5.40 21.06 -48.12
N ASP A 1106 5.21 22.21 -47.47
CA ASP A 1106 4.70 23.43 -48.09
C ASP A 1106 5.79 24.24 -48.81
N GLU A 1107 7.02 24.29 -48.28
CA GLU A 1107 8.12 25.14 -48.79
C GLU A 1107 9.01 24.43 -49.81
N PHE A 1108 9.40 23.19 -49.54
CA PHE A 1108 10.38 22.43 -50.33
C PHE A 1108 9.78 21.23 -51.08
N GLY A 1109 8.54 20.86 -50.78
CA GLY A 1109 7.78 19.85 -51.54
C GLY A 1109 8.02 18.39 -51.16
N PHE A 1110 8.93 18.10 -50.21
CA PHE A 1110 9.07 16.76 -49.60
C PHE A 1110 8.36 16.69 -48.25
N THR A 1111 8.01 15.50 -47.78
CA THR A 1111 7.36 15.29 -46.49
C THR A 1111 8.14 14.31 -45.63
N VAL A 1112 7.72 14.09 -44.38
CA VAL A 1112 8.39 13.22 -43.41
C VAL A 1112 7.36 12.22 -42.86
N ALA A 1113 7.78 10.98 -42.66
CA ALA A 1113 7.01 9.95 -41.98
C ALA A 1113 7.78 9.48 -40.73
N LYS A 1114 7.24 9.79 -39.55
CA LYS A 1114 7.77 9.35 -38.24
C LYS A 1114 7.50 7.87 -37.96
N ASN A 1115 6.35 7.38 -38.41
CA ASN A 1115 5.89 6.03 -38.12
C ASN A 1115 5.03 5.48 -39.27
N THR A 1116 4.69 4.20 -39.14
CA THR A 1116 3.93 3.47 -40.15
C THR A 1116 2.56 4.09 -40.41
N LYS A 1117 1.90 4.62 -39.37
CA LYS A 1117 0.58 5.29 -39.51
C LYS A 1117 0.67 6.52 -40.41
N GLN A 1118 1.67 7.38 -40.22
CA GLN A 1118 1.91 8.54 -41.09
C GLN A 1118 2.29 8.11 -42.50
N LEU A 1119 3.18 7.12 -42.65
CA LEU A 1119 3.56 6.58 -43.94
C LEU A 1119 2.33 6.08 -44.71
N ARG A 1120 1.44 5.30 -44.07
CA ARG A 1120 0.21 4.81 -44.71
C ARG A 1120 -0.72 5.92 -45.16
N GLN A 1121 -0.89 6.97 -44.35
CA GLN A 1121 -1.67 8.14 -44.75
C GLN A 1121 -1.10 8.80 -46.02
N LEU A 1122 0.22 8.78 -46.20
CA LEU A 1122 0.89 9.31 -47.38
C LEU A 1122 0.85 8.33 -48.58
N LEU A 1123 0.79 7.02 -48.35
CA LEU A 1123 0.68 6.01 -49.41
C LEU A 1123 -0.76 5.83 -49.96
N LEU A 1124 -1.78 6.25 -49.21
CA LEU A 1124 -3.20 6.19 -49.62
C LEU A 1124 -3.66 7.41 -50.42
N THR A 1125 -2.86 8.48 -50.44
CA THR A 1125 -3.06 9.70 -51.22
C THR A 1125 -2.27 9.67 -52.51
#